data_AF-A0A7V3UY29-F1
#
_entry.id   AF-A0A7V3UY29-F1
#
_cell.length_a   1.000
_cell.length_b   1.000
_cell.length_c   1.000
_cell.angle_alpha   90.00
_cell.angle_beta   90.00
_cell.angle_gamma   90.00
#
_symmetry.space_group_name_H-M   'P 1'
#
loop_
_entity.id
_entity.type
_entity.pdbx_description
1 polymer ?
#
loop_
_entity_poly.entity_id
_entity_poly.type
_entity_poly.pdbx_seq_one_letter_code
_entity_poly.pdbx_strand_id
1 'polypeptide(L)'
;MSFDFGHQGALSKVQQVEAAPGGEHQWRAVAQVRQEGGLPGDVGQHIAVASAAQGLATIYRAVIPMKVPAPMEVTVRKFLLRTDKILVQANAAQAASQEKVEKLRATLADDHGRTAASAEAALDAAARAEVWLNVAGAAPGGYRLTVQALSPDGQPVAEHSEDLTIPQKPQWLGNREGITQKVLAPWTPLKVKGNSVMPWGRVYTWAGLPFPQKVSTAGAEVLAGPMRLVAVVDGQPQTWTAKPPAFTKKTPGRVEFTTEAVGPKTFLRGSLWCEYDGCVRCDWRLIAKQTGAKLEQLVFEMPVKAAHAKYIYHFPGAWASAFNAHAFTKDLTMGFRPYVWLGDEDRGLAWFCPSDEPFRPAKADQITEVVRKGGEVVLRINMVGQPVALDEPFECTFGFQATPVRHNEKTVWDYRIIHAGNYGLEKQEYNASANIRWPAKGNIRLEQGTIEAWVRPAFDPKVEVAPDDPSRGRFNRDFIWLQYGGNQVIYYWNIDDRGMRFVLRTPDGQYPICFGARSDWKAGEWHHIAASWGDAIRLYVDGQLVGEQKWSGLLPGDLSGGTIDLGLGPCEFDVDDLCISDIAREPRGHKGPLSPDEHTLLLESFDRRGPGTVGAWTTAPEKALGGPGRASGAVGLVRGRFGQAAAVGTGGEKVPALDYYKNLGVRTICFHEHWSSIQNYFAPADPEALRSLVQACHRRGISLLVYYGYEMSNIAPEWDVYSDEALVYPRAGGYKRLPEQTAYICCYKSAWQDYLAWAIARTMDEFDMDGVYLDGTEFPWGCSNLGHGCGYVGADGQLHPTYTFFETREMMKRIYAIVKSRKPQGQVNVHNSTCMTIPTLAWATSSWDGEQFGGIDRTEKTWPLDVLPLDSFRCEFMGRQWGVPAELLCYGRPYTYEEALAITLPHDVLVRPGNVELASKIWLAAERFGRKQAQWLPYWNNAKFVTTNNPDVLASIYTRGAKGALVVVSNLGRSHVQASVTLNLRALGLPSNVVVEDVIDGTALAAERGVISFPLQSLAFRMLLVRPSQR
;
A
#
# COMPACT_ATOMS: atom_id res chain seq x y z
N MET A 1 45.13 -28.63 -34.51
CA MET A 1 43.73 -28.91 -34.16
C MET A 1 42.88 -28.42 -35.31
N SER A 2 41.90 -29.20 -35.76
CA SER A 2 40.85 -28.72 -36.65
C SER A 2 39.61 -28.36 -35.83
N PHE A 3 38.87 -27.36 -36.30
CA PHE A 3 37.59 -26.94 -35.73
C PHE A 3 36.49 -27.16 -36.75
N ASP A 4 35.48 -27.96 -36.41
CA ASP A 4 34.22 -28.05 -37.16
C ASP A 4 33.12 -27.33 -36.37
N PHE A 5 32.27 -26.60 -37.08
CA PHE A 5 31.19 -25.79 -36.51
C PHE A 5 29.81 -26.33 -36.88
N GLY A 6 28.85 -26.29 -35.96
CA GLY A 6 27.46 -26.67 -36.22
C GLY A 6 26.45 -26.09 -35.22
N HIS A 7 25.17 -26.05 -35.62
CA HIS A 7 24.07 -25.60 -34.77
C HIS A 7 23.73 -26.58 -33.66
N GLN A 8 23.40 -26.05 -32.48
CA GLN A 8 23.13 -26.83 -31.27
C GLN A 8 21.90 -27.79 -31.40
N GLY A 9 21.03 -27.58 -32.39
CA GLY A 9 19.84 -28.41 -32.63
C GLY A 9 20.09 -29.76 -33.34
N ALA A 10 21.32 -30.06 -33.77
CA ALA A 10 21.59 -31.17 -34.71
C ALA A 10 22.39 -32.37 -34.17
N LEU A 11 22.61 -32.51 -32.85
CA LEU A 11 23.37 -33.65 -32.32
C LEU A 11 22.68 -34.35 -31.13
N SER A 12 22.15 -35.53 -31.40
CA SER A 12 21.77 -36.53 -30.41
C SER A 12 23.02 -37.23 -29.84
N LYS A 13 23.22 -37.14 -28.51
CA LYS A 13 24.06 -37.96 -27.61
C LYS A 13 25.30 -38.68 -28.20
N VAL A 14 26.50 -38.39 -27.67
CA VAL A 14 27.66 -39.32 -27.63
C VAL A 14 28.46 -39.04 -26.34
N GLN A 15 28.35 -39.89 -25.31
CA GLN A 15 29.16 -41.07 -24.92
C GLN A 15 30.52 -40.77 -24.23
N GLN A 16 30.46 -40.97 -22.90
CA GLN A 16 31.41 -41.53 -21.93
C GLN A 16 32.93 -41.42 -22.15
N VAL A 17 33.58 -40.86 -21.14
CA VAL A 17 35.02 -40.85 -20.89
C VAL A 17 35.42 -42.15 -20.18
N GLU A 18 36.33 -42.93 -20.75
CA GLU A 18 37.09 -43.95 -20.01
C GLU A 18 38.43 -43.36 -19.55
N ALA A 19 38.70 -43.49 -18.26
CA ALA A 19 40.01 -43.24 -17.67
C ALA A 19 40.76 -44.57 -17.50
N ALA A 20 42.05 -44.60 -17.88
CA ALA A 20 42.98 -45.64 -17.46
C ALA A 20 43.97 -45.07 -16.42
N PRO A 21 44.42 -45.87 -15.43
CA PRO A 21 45.00 -45.37 -14.19
C PRO A 21 46.52 -45.19 -14.27
N GLY A 22 47.00 -44.06 -13.71
CA GLY A 22 48.39 -43.90 -13.28
C GLY A 22 49.21 -42.86 -14.08
N GLY A 23 49.69 -41.84 -13.36
CA GLY A 23 50.76 -40.95 -13.81
C GLY A 23 50.32 -39.51 -14.08
N GLU A 24 50.70 -38.59 -13.19
CA GLU A 24 50.59 -37.14 -13.39
C GLU A 24 51.35 -36.71 -14.65
N HIS A 25 50.64 -36.27 -15.68
CA HIS A 25 51.19 -35.36 -16.69
C HIS A 25 50.14 -34.32 -17.08
N GLN A 26 50.22 -33.12 -16.49
CA GLN A 26 49.62 -31.93 -17.09
C GLN A 26 50.36 -31.63 -18.40
N TRP A 27 49.78 -32.02 -19.53
CA TRP A 27 50.24 -31.55 -20.83
C TRP A 27 49.76 -30.12 -21.04
N ARG A 28 50.64 -29.14 -20.79
CA ARG A 28 50.47 -27.77 -21.28
C ARG A 28 50.88 -27.73 -22.75
N ALA A 29 49.98 -28.07 -23.66
CA ALA A 29 50.16 -27.82 -25.08
C ALA A 29 49.81 -26.35 -25.37
N VAL A 30 50.82 -25.48 -25.50
CA VAL A 30 50.65 -24.17 -26.13
C VAL A 30 50.72 -24.40 -27.63
N ALA A 31 49.58 -24.73 -28.25
CA ALA A 31 49.47 -24.81 -29.68
C ALA A 31 49.08 -23.42 -30.23
N GLN A 32 49.93 -22.84 -31.09
CA GLN A 32 49.48 -21.75 -31.97
C GLN A 32 48.47 -22.33 -32.96
N VAL A 33 47.20 -21.94 -32.80
CA VAL A 33 46.13 -22.38 -33.69
C VAL A 33 46.15 -21.53 -34.94
N ARG A 34 46.41 -22.14 -36.11
CA ARG A 34 46.01 -21.59 -37.40
C ARG A 34 44.54 -21.94 -37.60
N GLN A 35 43.70 -20.92 -37.70
CA GLN A 35 42.29 -21.07 -38.01
C GLN A 35 42.15 -21.44 -39.49
N GLU A 36 41.92 -22.72 -39.78
CA GLU A 36 41.52 -23.20 -41.11
C GLU A 36 40.01 -23.43 -41.08
N GLY A 37 39.24 -22.38 -41.37
CA GLY A 37 37.78 -22.38 -41.36
C GLY A 37 37.20 -21.12 -40.71
N GLY A 38 36.41 -20.36 -41.47
CA GLY A 38 35.73 -19.16 -40.96
C GLY A 38 34.79 -19.49 -39.80
N LEU A 39 34.56 -18.52 -38.91
CA LEU A 39 33.49 -18.61 -37.91
C LEU A 39 32.13 -18.83 -38.62
N PRO A 40 31.15 -19.46 -37.97
CA PRO A 40 29.78 -19.48 -38.50
C PRO A 40 29.34 -18.05 -38.83
N GLY A 41 28.77 -17.84 -40.02
CA GLY A 41 28.40 -16.52 -40.52
C GLY A 41 27.11 -15.96 -39.90
N ASP A 42 26.38 -16.79 -39.16
CA ASP A 42 25.08 -16.51 -38.60
C ASP A 42 25.13 -16.30 -37.07
N VAL A 43 24.34 -15.33 -36.60
CA VAL A 43 24.31 -14.89 -35.20
C VAL A 43 23.62 -15.93 -34.33
N GLY A 44 24.19 -16.26 -33.17
CA GLY A 44 23.54 -17.18 -32.22
C GLY A 44 24.48 -18.00 -31.36
N GLN A 45 23.92 -18.99 -30.69
CA GLN A 45 24.69 -20.00 -29.96
C GLN A 45 25.07 -21.14 -30.92
N HIS A 46 26.36 -21.42 -30.95
CA HIS A 46 27.01 -22.41 -31.77
C HIS A 46 27.84 -23.33 -30.89
N ILE A 47 28.27 -24.44 -31.47
CA ILE A 47 29.23 -25.32 -30.85
C ILE A 47 30.42 -25.47 -31.80
N ALA A 48 31.62 -25.24 -31.27
CA ALA A 48 32.86 -25.59 -31.94
C ALA A 48 33.36 -26.94 -31.43
N VAL A 49 33.68 -27.85 -32.35
CA VAL A 49 34.31 -29.12 -32.00
C VAL A 49 35.81 -29.01 -32.25
N ALA A 50 36.59 -28.91 -31.17
CA ALA A 50 38.05 -28.94 -31.25
C ALA A 50 38.53 -30.39 -31.29
N SER A 51 39.36 -30.76 -32.26
CA SER A 51 40.01 -32.09 -32.26
C SER A 51 41.52 -31.98 -32.45
N ALA A 52 42.28 -32.83 -31.77
CA ALA A 52 43.73 -33.01 -31.99
C ALA A 52 44.00 -34.46 -32.39
N ALA A 53 44.84 -34.64 -33.41
CA ALA A 53 45.23 -35.94 -33.93
C ALA A 53 46.76 -36.06 -34.01
N GLN A 54 47.27 -37.28 -33.88
CA GLN A 54 48.67 -37.63 -34.12
C GLN A 54 48.70 -38.79 -35.13
N GLY A 55 49.16 -38.51 -36.36
CA GLY A 55 48.99 -39.44 -37.48
C GLY A 55 47.52 -39.55 -37.90
N LEU A 56 47.02 -40.77 -38.14
CA LEU A 56 45.60 -41.03 -38.46
C LEU A 56 44.71 -41.17 -37.21
N ALA A 57 45.26 -41.08 -35.99
CA ALA A 57 44.52 -41.28 -34.75
C ALA A 57 44.15 -39.94 -34.09
N THR A 58 42.87 -39.74 -33.79
CA THR A 58 42.38 -38.59 -32.99
C THR A 58 42.68 -38.86 -31.52
N ILE A 59 43.49 -38.00 -30.90
CA ILE A 59 43.95 -38.14 -29.51
C ILE A 59 43.23 -37.20 -28.53
N TYR A 60 42.46 -36.22 -29.04
CA TYR A 60 41.67 -35.30 -28.22
C TYR A 60 40.45 -34.79 -28.99
N ARG A 61 39.29 -34.70 -28.35
CA ARG A 61 38.09 -34.05 -28.89
C ARG A 61 37.37 -33.29 -27.76
N ALA A 62 37.06 -32.01 -27.98
CA ALA A 62 36.33 -31.16 -27.04
C ALA A 62 35.20 -30.42 -27.75
N VAL A 63 34.10 -30.22 -27.03
CA VAL A 63 32.93 -29.49 -27.48
C VAL A 63 32.92 -28.16 -26.73
N ILE A 64 33.00 -27.06 -27.46
CA ILE A 64 33.12 -25.70 -26.91
C ILE A 64 31.85 -24.93 -27.30
N PRO A 65 30.98 -24.55 -26.34
CA PRO A 65 29.90 -23.63 -26.64
C PRO A 65 30.49 -22.27 -27.02
N MET A 66 30.02 -21.70 -28.12
CA MET A 66 30.45 -20.40 -28.61
C MET A 66 29.21 -19.55 -28.93
N LYS A 67 29.29 -18.23 -28.70
CA LYS A 67 28.23 -17.30 -29.10
C LYS A 67 28.80 -16.36 -30.15
N VAL A 68 28.19 -16.34 -31.33
CA VAL A 68 28.44 -15.32 -32.35
C VAL A 68 27.49 -14.16 -32.06
N PRO A 69 27.99 -12.99 -31.59
CA PRO A 69 27.14 -11.85 -31.28
C PRO A 69 26.57 -11.22 -32.55
N ALA A 70 25.45 -10.51 -32.42
CA ALA A 70 24.93 -9.72 -33.53
C ALA A 70 25.94 -8.62 -33.90
N PRO A 71 26.11 -8.29 -35.20
CA PRO A 71 26.96 -7.17 -35.62
C PRO A 71 26.54 -5.83 -35.02
N MET A 72 25.25 -5.70 -34.73
CA MET A 72 24.64 -4.54 -34.09
C MET A 72 23.49 -5.00 -33.20
N GLU A 73 23.48 -4.52 -31.95
CA GLU A 73 22.33 -4.69 -31.05
C GLU A 73 21.41 -3.47 -31.20
N VAL A 74 20.12 -3.70 -31.36
CA VAL A 74 19.11 -2.64 -31.54
C VAL A 74 18.04 -2.78 -30.47
N THR A 75 17.62 -1.66 -29.90
CA THR A 75 16.48 -1.53 -29.00
C THR A 75 15.53 -0.47 -29.56
N VAL A 76 14.25 -0.83 -29.69
CA VAL A 76 13.22 0.07 -30.20
C VAL A 76 12.21 0.37 -29.11
N ARG A 77 11.96 1.67 -28.89
CA ARG A 77 10.97 2.16 -27.94
C ARG A 77 9.92 3.01 -28.63
N LYS A 78 8.65 2.75 -28.30
CA LYS A 78 7.49 3.30 -29.00
C LYS A 78 6.83 4.43 -28.19
N PHE A 79 6.71 5.61 -28.81
CA PHE A 79 6.05 6.79 -28.26
C PHE A 79 4.93 7.27 -29.19
N LEU A 80 3.93 6.40 -29.36
CA LEU A 80 2.89 6.46 -30.38
C LEU A 80 1.57 7.10 -29.92
N LEU A 81 1.48 7.67 -28.72
CA LEU A 81 0.26 8.32 -28.23
C LEU A 81 0.32 9.84 -28.44
N ARG A 82 1.12 10.57 -27.66
CA ARG A 82 1.18 12.04 -27.70
C ARG A 82 2.27 12.59 -28.61
N THR A 83 3.37 11.87 -28.80
CA THR A 83 4.54 12.39 -29.51
C THR A 83 4.68 11.89 -30.93
N ASP A 84 4.06 10.75 -31.27
CA ASP A 84 4.17 10.10 -32.58
C ASP A 84 5.63 9.87 -33.02
N LYS A 85 6.39 9.25 -32.12
CA LYS A 85 7.82 9.00 -32.31
C LYS A 85 8.20 7.57 -32.00
N ILE A 86 9.29 7.12 -32.62
CA ILE A 86 9.97 5.87 -32.31
C ILE A 86 11.43 6.21 -31.99
N LEU A 87 11.92 5.75 -30.85
CA LEU A 87 13.32 5.83 -30.47
C LEU A 87 14.01 4.52 -30.84
N VAL A 88 15.02 4.61 -31.70
CA VAL A 88 15.91 3.50 -32.06
C VAL A 88 17.25 3.74 -31.37
N GLN A 89 17.64 2.85 -30.47
CA GLN A 89 18.95 2.85 -29.86
C GLN A 89 19.74 1.69 -30.45
N ALA A 90 20.97 1.93 -30.88
CA ALA A 90 21.82 0.86 -31.40
C ALA A 90 23.21 0.90 -30.79
N ASN A 91 23.78 -0.29 -30.58
CA ASN A 91 25.16 -0.52 -30.23
C ASN A 91 25.83 -1.31 -31.37
N ALA A 92 26.63 -0.60 -32.16
CA ALA A 92 27.35 -1.13 -33.32
C ALA A 92 28.82 -1.42 -33.00
N ALA A 93 29.21 -1.56 -31.72
CA ALA A 93 30.60 -1.81 -31.32
C ALA A 93 31.21 -3.05 -31.98
N GLN A 94 30.41 -4.10 -32.22
CA GLN A 94 30.87 -5.29 -32.92
C GLN A 94 31.17 -5.00 -34.39
N ALA A 95 30.26 -4.34 -35.12
CA ALA A 95 30.51 -3.89 -36.50
C ALA A 95 31.70 -2.92 -36.59
N ALA A 96 31.80 -1.97 -35.65
CA ALA A 96 32.88 -0.99 -35.57
C ALA A 96 34.26 -1.61 -35.30
N SER A 97 34.31 -2.85 -34.77
CA SER A 97 35.55 -3.60 -34.59
C SER A 97 36.10 -4.21 -35.88
N GLN A 98 35.25 -4.35 -36.91
CA GLN A 98 35.59 -4.98 -38.19
C GLN A 98 35.81 -3.92 -39.27
N GLU A 99 34.94 -2.92 -39.34
CA GLU A 99 35.02 -1.83 -40.31
C GLU A 99 34.69 -0.48 -39.65
N LYS A 100 35.14 0.62 -40.26
CA LYS A 100 34.85 1.95 -39.73
C LYS A 100 33.37 2.29 -39.94
N VAL A 101 32.67 2.60 -38.85
CA VAL A 101 31.26 3.04 -38.85
C VAL A 101 31.18 4.45 -38.29
N GLU A 102 30.42 5.35 -38.93
CA GLU A 102 30.27 6.75 -38.49
C GLU A 102 28.83 7.11 -38.09
N LYS A 103 27.82 6.47 -38.69
CA LYS A 103 26.42 6.84 -38.50
C LYS A 103 25.52 5.64 -38.30
N LEU A 104 24.39 5.89 -37.65
CA LEU A 104 23.23 5.02 -37.63
C LEU A 104 22.14 5.64 -38.50
N ARG A 105 21.52 4.87 -39.40
CA ARG A 105 20.30 5.23 -40.13
C ARG A 105 19.17 4.31 -39.70
N ALA A 106 18.03 4.86 -39.34
CA ALA A 106 16.80 4.11 -39.15
C ALA A 106 15.78 4.51 -40.23
N THR A 107 15.13 3.54 -40.85
CA THR A 107 14.14 3.76 -41.91
C THR A 107 12.93 2.86 -41.64
N LEU A 108 11.75 3.47 -41.57
CA LEU A 108 10.47 2.78 -41.46
C LEU A 108 9.77 2.82 -42.82
N ALA A 109 9.45 1.68 -43.39
CA ALA A 109 8.76 1.56 -44.68
C ALA A 109 7.51 0.69 -44.58
N ASP A 110 6.49 0.98 -45.37
CA ASP A 110 5.28 0.14 -45.46
C ASP A 110 5.53 -1.14 -46.27
N ASP A 111 4.53 -2.04 -46.31
CA ASP A 111 4.60 -3.30 -47.05
C ASP A 111 4.79 -3.13 -48.57
N HIS A 112 4.62 -1.92 -49.10
CA HIS A 112 4.86 -1.56 -50.51
C HIS A 112 6.25 -0.94 -50.73
N GLY A 113 7.11 -0.91 -49.70
CA GLY A 113 8.44 -0.34 -49.74
C GLY A 113 8.47 1.20 -49.73
N ARG A 114 7.35 1.87 -49.43
CA ARG A 114 7.30 3.33 -49.33
C ARG A 114 7.78 3.76 -47.94
N THR A 115 8.79 4.61 -47.90
CA THR A 115 9.33 5.15 -46.66
C THR A 115 8.32 6.05 -45.96
N ALA A 116 7.92 5.69 -44.75
CA ALA A 116 7.07 6.48 -43.86
C ALA A 116 7.88 7.44 -42.98
N ALA A 117 9.05 7.02 -42.51
CA ALA A 117 9.97 7.85 -41.74
C ALA A 117 11.41 7.38 -41.94
N SER A 118 12.38 8.31 -41.92
CA SER A 118 13.80 7.97 -41.89
C SER A 118 14.59 9.06 -41.17
N ALA A 119 15.61 8.67 -40.42
CA ALA A 119 16.50 9.59 -39.73
C ALA A 119 17.89 8.98 -39.53
N GLU A 120 18.88 9.84 -39.32
CA GLU A 120 20.27 9.45 -39.05
C GLU A 120 20.78 10.12 -37.77
N ALA A 121 21.71 9.45 -37.08
CA ALA A 121 22.48 10.04 -35.98
C ALA A 121 23.96 9.58 -36.06
N ALA A 122 24.87 10.42 -35.58
CA ALA A 122 26.27 10.05 -35.44
C ALA A 122 26.45 9.06 -34.28
N LEU A 123 27.40 8.14 -34.42
CA LEU A 123 27.79 7.24 -33.35
C LEU A 123 28.73 7.94 -32.35
N ASP A 124 28.59 7.62 -31.07
CA ASP A 124 29.51 8.05 -30.02
C ASP A 124 30.84 7.27 -30.07
N ALA A 125 31.76 7.61 -29.16
CA ALA A 125 33.07 6.94 -29.08
C ALA A 125 32.99 5.44 -28.73
N ALA A 126 31.86 4.96 -28.22
CA ALA A 126 31.59 3.55 -27.93
C ALA A 126 30.79 2.87 -29.06
N ALA A 127 30.66 3.53 -30.22
CA ALA A 127 29.87 3.09 -31.37
C ALA A 127 28.38 2.89 -31.04
N ARG A 128 27.80 3.79 -30.25
CA ARG A 128 26.38 3.81 -29.89
C ARG A 128 25.70 5.05 -30.44
N ALA A 129 24.43 4.93 -30.83
CA ALA A 129 23.63 6.07 -31.27
C ALA A 129 22.17 5.90 -30.86
N GLU A 130 21.50 7.05 -30.74
CA GLU A 130 20.05 7.14 -30.58
C GLU A 130 19.46 7.94 -31.75
N VAL A 131 18.45 7.38 -32.41
CA VAL A 131 17.75 7.99 -33.55
C VAL A 131 16.27 8.08 -33.23
N TRP A 132 15.71 9.28 -33.33
CA TRP A 132 14.28 9.53 -33.21
C TRP A 132 13.63 9.59 -34.59
N LEU A 133 12.74 8.65 -34.89
CA LEU A 133 11.87 8.69 -36.07
C LEU A 133 10.58 9.43 -35.71
N ASN A 134 10.22 10.43 -36.51
CA ASN A 134 8.90 11.07 -36.45
C ASN A 134 7.93 10.31 -37.36
N VAL A 135 6.90 9.72 -36.78
CA VAL A 135 5.91 8.88 -37.49
C VAL A 135 4.52 9.49 -37.52
N ALA A 136 4.37 10.79 -37.20
CA ALA A 136 3.08 11.46 -37.17
C ALA A 136 2.31 11.42 -38.51
N GLY A 137 3.01 11.28 -39.64
CA GLY A 137 2.42 11.15 -40.97
C GLY A 137 2.12 9.71 -41.41
N ALA A 138 2.49 8.71 -40.62
CA ALA A 138 2.31 7.31 -40.98
C ALA A 138 0.89 6.83 -40.65
N ALA A 139 0.24 6.16 -41.60
CA ALA A 139 -1.09 5.59 -41.41
C ALA A 139 -1.05 4.35 -40.50
N PRO A 140 -2.13 3.99 -39.80
CA PRO A 140 -2.19 2.72 -39.10
C PRO A 140 -1.94 1.53 -40.03
N GLY A 141 -1.08 0.60 -39.63
CA GLY A 141 -0.69 -0.53 -40.47
C GLY A 141 0.62 -1.21 -40.04
N GLY A 142 0.99 -2.24 -40.79
CA GLY A 142 2.29 -2.90 -40.69
C GLY A 142 3.39 -2.10 -41.39
N TYR A 143 4.57 -2.11 -40.78
CA TYR A 143 5.77 -1.45 -41.28
C TYR A 143 6.98 -2.32 -41.01
N ARG A 144 8.01 -2.19 -41.84
CA ARG A 144 9.33 -2.74 -41.59
C ARG A 144 10.27 -1.63 -41.16
N LEU A 145 10.87 -1.77 -39.97
CA LEU A 145 11.98 -0.94 -39.54
C LEU A 145 13.28 -1.58 -40.00
N THR A 146 14.10 -0.83 -40.71
CA THR A 146 15.47 -1.20 -41.08
C THR A 146 16.44 -0.21 -40.43
N VAL A 147 17.37 -0.74 -39.65
CA VAL A 147 18.41 0.01 -38.95
C VAL A 147 19.76 -0.38 -39.55
N GLN A 148 20.53 0.60 -40.00
CA GLN A 148 21.81 0.40 -40.67
C GLN A 148 22.92 1.18 -39.96
N ALA A 149 24.01 0.49 -39.64
CA ALA A 149 25.28 1.08 -39.28
C ALA A 149 26.03 1.42 -40.57
N LEU A 150 26.32 2.71 -40.81
CA LEU A 150 26.89 3.19 -42.06
C LEU A 150 28.37 3.54 -41.92
N SER A 151 29.15 3.17 -42.92
CA SER A 151 30.54 3.59 -43.12
C SER A 151 30.64 5.09 -43.49
N PRO A 152 31.85 5.69 -43.49
CA PRO A 152 32.05 7.09 -43.89
C PRO A 152 31.58 7.41 -45.33
N ASP A 153 31.64 6.42 -46.24
CA ASP A 153 31.16 6.52 -47.62
C ASP A 153 29.65 6.20 -47.77
N GLY A 154 28.96 5.94 -46.65
CA GLY A 154 27.50 5.78 -46.59
C GLY A 154 26.99 4.38 -46.93
N GLN A 155 27.85 3.37 -46.97
CA GLN A 155 27.48 1.97 -47.21
C GLN A 155 27.08 1.28 -45.89
N PRO A 156 26.07 0.38 -45.90
CA PRO A 156 25.70 -0.38 -44.72
C PRO A 156 26.77 -1.43 -44.37
N VAL A 157 27.36 -1.29 -43.19
CA VAL A 157 28.33 -2.24 -42.60
C VAL A 157 27.61 -3.32 -41.80
N ALA A 158 26.52 -2.94 -41.10
CA ALA A 158 25.64 -3.86 -40.41
C ALA A 158 24.19 -3.41 -40.57
N GLU A 159 23.28 -4.37 -40.60
CA GLU A 159 21.85 -4.12 -40.73
C GLU A 159 21.07 -4.98 -39.72
N HIS A 160 20.03 -4.37 -39.16
CA HIS A 160 19.00 -5.03 -38.38
C HIS A 160 17.64 -4.65 -38.97
N SER A 161 16.74 -5.62 -39.10
CA SER A 161 15.36 -5.33 -39.52
C SER A 161 14.36 -6.06 -38.63
N GLU A 162 13.29 -5.38 -38.27
CA GLU A 162 12.16 -5.95 -37.52
C GLU A 162 10.83 -5.35 -37.99
N ASP A 163 9.75 -6.12 -37.83
CA ASP A 163 8.40 -5.67 -38.16
C ASP A 163 7.81 -4.87 -37.00
N LEU A 164 7.14 -3.78 -37.32
CA LEU A 164 6.46 -2.90 -36.37
C LEU A 164 5.04 -2.62 -36.83
N THR A 165 4.16 -2.39 -35.86
CA THR A 165 2.77 -1.96 -36.14
C THR A 165 2.57 -0.54 -35.61
N ILE A 166 2.05 0.33 -36.46
CA ILE A 166 1.46 1.61 -36.04
C ILE A 166 -0.03 1.35 -35.82
N PRO A 167 -0.53 1.43 -34.57
CA PRO A 167 -1.91 1.12 -34.25
C PRO A 167 -2.86 2.23 -34.70
N GLN A 168 -4.15 1.92 -34.77
CA GLN A 168 -5.16 2.98 -34.71
C GLN A 168 -5.10 3.65 -33.33
N LYS A 169 -5.21 4.98 -33.31
CA LYS A 169 -5.27 5.73 -32.04
C LYS A 169 -6.46 5.24 -31.21
N PRO A 170 -6.27 4.97 -29.91
CA PRO A 170 -7.33 4.41 -29.08
C PRO A 170 -8.39 5.46 -28.76
N GLN A 171 -9.64 5.03 -28.62
CA GLN A 171 -10.79 5.93 -28.40
C GLN A 171 -10.68 6.81 -27.16
N TRP A 172 -9.90 6.39 -26.16
CA TRP A 172 -9.73 7.11 -24.90
C TRP A 172 -8.70 8.24 -25.01
N LEU A 173 -7.86 8.28 -26.05
CA LEU A 173 -6.80 9.28 -26.18
C LEU A 173 -7.38 10.69 -26.34
N GLY A 174 -6.95 11.63 -25.49
CA GLY A 174 -7.38 13.02 -25.56
C GLY A 174 -8.81 13.29 -25.09
N ASN A 175 -9.46 12.33 -24.41
CA ASN A 175 -10.77 12.58 -23.81
C ASN A 175 -10.72 13.72 -22.78
N ARG A 176 -11.89 14.30 -22.49
CA ARG A 176 -12.03 15.44 -21.58
C ARG A 176 -12.75 15.10 -20.28
N GLU A 177 -12.84 13.81 -19.93
CA GLU A 177 -13.48 13.37 -18.70
C GLU A 177 -12.84 14.03 -17.48
N GLY A 178 -13.68 14.60 -16.61
CA GLY A 178 -13.26 15.29 -15.39
C GLY A 178 -12.60 16.66 -15.58
N ILE A 179 -12.33 17.10 -16.82
CA ILE A 179 -11.71 18.41 -17.05
C ILE A 179 -12.78 19.50 -16.92
N THR A 180 -12.71 20.26 -15.83
CA THR A 180 -13.69 21.30 -15.51
C THR A 180 -13.06 22.55 -14.93
N GLN A 181 -13.68 23.70 -15.23
CA GLN A 181 -13.37 25.00 -14.61
C GLN A 181 -14.27 25.30 -13.40
N LYS A 182 -15.23 24.42 -13.10
CA LYS A 182 -16.11 24.58 -11.94
C LYS A 182 -15.31 24.39 -10.66
N VAL A 183 -15.63 25.20 -9.66
CA VAL A 183 -15.18 24.97 -8.28
C VAL A 183 -16.00 23.82 -7.73
N LEU A 184 -15.33 22.73 -7.37
CA LEU A 184 -15.98 21.54 -6.84
C LEU A 184 -16.15 21.67 -5.32
N ALA A 185 -17.28 21.18 -4.79
CA ALA A 185 -17.44 21.06 -3.35
C ALA A 185 -16.37 20.10 -2.78
N PRO A 186 -15.92 20.26 -1.53
CA PRO A 186 -16.35 21.26 -0.55
C PRO A 186 -15.55 22.58 -0.64
N TRP A 187 -14.74 22.78 -1.67
CA TRP A 187 -14.02 24.04 -1.83
C TRP A 187 -14.95 25.21 -2.17
N THR A 188 -14.53 26.40 -1.80
CA THR A 188 -15.22 27.65 -2.11
C THR A 188 -14.47 28.43 -3.18
N PRO A 189 -15.15 29.26 -3.99
CA PRO A 189 -14.51 30.14 -4.95
C PRO A 189 -13.37 30.98 -4.34
N LEU A 190 -12.32 31.18 -5.13
CA LEU A 190 -11.23 32.09 -4.80
C LEU A 190 -11.75 33.52 -4.64
N LYS A 191 -11.25 34.23 -3.63
CA LYS A 191 -11.44 35.68 -3.48
C LYS A 191 -10.10 36.39 -3.62
N VAL A 192 -10.12 37.59 -4.20
CA VAL A 192 -8.94 38.45 -4.33
C VAL A 192 -9.23 39.78 -3.66
N LYS A 193 -8.35 40.22 -2.75
CA LYS A 193 -8.42 41.52 -2.09
C LYS A 193 -7.04 42.16 -2.02
N GLY A 194 -6.84 43.29 -2.70
CA GLY A 194 -5.52 43.89 -2.86
C GLY A 194 -4.55 42.90 -3.48
N ASN A 195 -3.41 42.66 -2.80
CA ASN A 195 -2.40 41.69 -3.21
C ASN A 195 -2.60 40.30 -2.59
N SER A 196 -3.78 40.01 -2.04
CA SER A 196 -4.07 38.73 -1.39
C SER A 196 -4.99 37.86 -2.24
N VAL A 197 -4.65 36.57 -2.33
CA VAL A 197 -5.50 35.51 -2.89
C VAL A 197 -5.96 34.61 -1.75
N MET A 198 -7.27 34.36 -1.69
CA MET A 198 -7.94 33.75 -0.54
C MET A 198 -8.74 32.52 -1.00
N PRO A 199 -8.13 31.32 -0.99
CA PRO A 199 -8.88 30.07 -1.01
C PRO A 199 -9.52 29.81 0.36
N TRP A 200 -10.33 28.75 0.47
CA TRP A 200 -11.11 28.44 1.69
C TRP A 200 -10.26 28.50 2.98
N GLY A 201 -10.49 29.40 3.93
CA GLY A 201 -9.76 29.36 5.21
C GLY A 201 -8.24 29.62 5.15
N ARG A 202 -7.69 30.02 3.99
CA ARG A 202 -6.30 30.50 3.87
C ARG A 202 -6.24 31.88 3.19
N VAL A 203 -5.16 32.60 3.47
CA VAL A 203 -4.83 33.88 2.83
C VAL A 203 -3.36 33.89 2.47
N TYR A 204 -3.07 34.00 1.17
CA TYR A 204 -1.73 34.26 0.65
C TYR A 204 -1.64 35.72 0.26
N THR A 205 -0.59 36.42 0.69
CA THR A 205 -0.36 37.83 0.33
C THR A 205 1.00 38.00 -0.32
N TRP A 206 1.05 38.77 -1.41
CA TRP A 206 2.30 39.07 -2.13
C TRP A 206 2.73 40.53 -1.97
N ALA A 207 4.04 40.74 -1.95
CA ALA A 207 4.68 42.06 -2.02
C ALA A 207 5.59 42.21 -3.25
N GLY A 208 5.34 41.42 -4.30
CA GLY A 208 5.96 41.59 -5.61
C GLY A 208 7.17 40.72 -5.92
N LEU A 209 7.68 39.94 -4.96
CA LEU A 209 8.56 38.80 -5.25
C LEU A 209 7.69 37.58 -5.66
N PRO A 210 8.25 36.58 -6.38
CA PRO A 210 7.51 35.39 -6.82
C PRO A 210 7.15 34.40 -5.68
N PHE A 211 7.22 34.84 -4.42
CA PHE A 211 6.94 34.02 -3.25
C PHE A 211 5.99 34.76 -2.30
N PRO A 212 5.15 34.03 -1.54
CA PRO A 212 4.30 34.63 -0.52
C PRO A 212 5.08 35.49 0.50
N GLN A 213 4.60 36.70 0.73
CA GLN A 213 5.07 37.58 1.81
C GLN A 213 4.45 37.17 3.15
N LYS A 214 3.16 36.82 3.13
CA LYS A 214 2.41 36.35 4.30
C LYS A 214 1.54 35.17 3.92
N VAL A 215 1.43 34.22 4.85
CA VAL A 215 0.51 33.08 4.74
C VAL A 215 -0.24 32.95 6.06
N SER A 216 -1.57 32.98 5.99
CA SER A 216 -2.43 32.70 7.14
C SER A 216 -3.30 31.48 6.85
N THR A 217 -3.40 30.57 7.82
CA THR A 217 -4.19 29.33 7.74
C THR A 217 -4.67 28.92 9.13
N ALA A 218 -5.85 28.29 9.20
CA ALA A 218 -6.50 27.84 10.44
C ALA A 218 -6.55 28.93 11.56
N GLY A 219 -6.68 30.20 11.18
CA GLY A 219 -6.75 31.33 12.12
C GLY A 219 -5.42 31.90 12.63
N ALA A 220 -4.26 31.51 12.07
CA ALA A 220 -2.97 32.11 12.42
C ALA A 220 -2.10 32.40 11.19
N GLU A 221 -1.24 33.42 11.30
CA GLU A 221 -0.17 33.71 10.34
C GLU A 221 1.02 32.78 10.62
N VAL A 222 1.35 31.89 9.67
CA VAL A 222 2.35 30.82 9.88
C VAL A 222 3.78 31.26 9.55
N LEU A 223 3.95 32.18 8.61
CA LEU A 223 5.27 32.72 8.29
C LEU A 223 5.76 33.66 9.40
N ALA A 224 7.03 33.56 9.76
CA ALA A 224 7.69 34.49 10.67
C ALA A 224 8.12 35.79 9.96
N GLY A 225 8.32 35.71 8.64
CA GLY A 225 8.59 36.84 7.75
C GLY A 225 8.42 36.44 6.29
N PRO A 226 8.68 37.36 5.33
CA PRO A 226 8.56 37.04 3.91
C PRO A 226 9.50 35.91 3.49
N MET A 227 9.01 35.03 2.63
CA MET A 227 9.88 34.11 1.89
C MET A 227 10.82 34.92 0.98
N ARG A 228 12.07 34.47 0.84
CA ARG A 228 13.12 35.27 0.18
C ARG A 228 14.13 34.43 -0.58
N LEU A 229 14.81 35.08 -1.51
CA LEU A 229 16.04 34.58 -2.12
C LEU A 229 17.24 35.33 -1.53
N VAL A 230 18.32 34.61 -1.30
CA VAL A 230 19.63 35.15 -0.95
C VAL A 230 20.55 34.82 -2.13
N ALA A 231 21.02 35.85 -2.84
CA ALA A 231 21.89 35.66 -4.00
C ALA A 231 23.13 36.55 -3.95
N VAL A 232 24.23 36.04 -4.50
CA VAL A 232 25.47 36.78 -4.73
C VAL A 232 25.84 36.65 -6.20
N VAL A 233 26.00 37.80 -6.87
CA VAL A 233 26.37 37.89 -8.30
C VAL A 233 27.55 38.83 -8.44
N ASP A 234 28.63 38.37 -9.07
CA ASP A 234 29.91 39.10 -9.20
C ASP A 234 30.43 39.65 -7.85
N GLY A 235 30.39 38.83 -6.79
CA GLY A 235 30.78 39.23 -5.43
C GLY A 235 29.80 40.17 -4.73
N GLN A 236 28.71 40.60 -5.39
CA GLN A 236 27.74 41.54 -4.83
C GLN A 236 26.45 40.85 -4.37
N PRO A 237 26.07 40.97 -3.08
CA PRO A 237 24.76 40.54 -2.60
C PRO A 237 23.62 41.24 -3.33
N GLN A 238 22.59 40.47 -3.71
CA GLN A 238 21.41 40.98 -4.38
C GLN A 238 20.30 41.29 -3.38
N THR A 239 19.69 42.47 -3.52
CA THR A 239 18.45 42.85 -2.85
C THR A 239 17.50 43.43 -3.89
N TRP A 240 16.26 42.95 -3.93
CA TRP A 240 15.33 43.35 -4.99
C TRP A 240 14.29 44.33 -4.49
N THR A 241 14.09 45.41 -5.24
CA THR A 241 12.94 46.30 -5.09
C THR A 241 11.83 45.80 -6.02
N ALA A 242 10.72 45.35 -5.42
CA ALA A 242 9.64 44.73 -6.15
C ALA A 242 8.56 45.72 -6.59
N LYS A 243 8.00 45.52 -7.77
CA LYS A 243 6.75 46.16 -8.19
C LYS A 243 5.56 45.39 -7.59
N PRO A 244 4.39 46.03 -7.38
CA PRO A 244 3.18 45.31 -7.01
C PRO A 244 2.87 44.17 -7.98
N PRO A 245 2.34 43.02 -7.51
CA PRO A 245 1.96 41.91 -8.37
C PRO A 245 0.88 42.34 -9.38
N ALA A 246 1.00 41.90 -10.63
CA ALA A 246 0.05 42.22 -11.69
C ALA A 246 -0.86 41.02 -11.95
N PHE A 247 -2.12 41.10 -11.52
CA PHE A 247 -3.11 40.04 -11.74
C PHE A 247 -3.58 40.02 -13.20
N THR A 248 -3.22 38.97 -13.93
CA THR A 248 -3.53 38.79 -15.35
C THR A 248 -4.87 38.09 -15.57
N LYS A 249 -5.31 37.26 -14.62
CA LYS A 249 -6.59 36.54 -14.71
C LYS A 249 -7.17 36.26 -13.33
N LYS A 250 -8.49 36.42 -13.19
CA LYS A 250 -9.23 36.12 -11.95
C LYS A 250 -10.50 35.36 -12.29
N THR A 251 -10.56 34.09 -11.94
CA THR A 251 -11.78 33.28 -12.02
C THR A 251 -12.08 32.69 -10.64
N PRO A 252 -13.32 32.20 -10.41
CA PRO A 252 -13.65 31.45 -9.20
C PRO A 252 -12.70 30.28 -8.91
N GLY A 253 -12.20 29.62 -9.95
CA GLY A 253 -11.33 28.46 -9.84
C GLY A 253 -9.83 28.77 -9.80
N ARG A 254 -9.37 29.83 -10.49
CA ARG A 254 -7.94 30.10 -10.65
C ARG A 254 -7.66 31.59 -10.76
N VAL A 255 -6.60 32.02 -10.10
CA VAL A 255 -6.04 33.37 -10.21
C VAL A 255 -4.63 33.26 -10.77
N GLU A 256 -4.34 34.01 -11.82
CA GLU A 256 -3.03 34.08 -12.48
C GLU A 256 -2.48 35.51 -12.35
N PHE A 257 -1.19 35.64 -12.11
CA PHE A 257 -0.53 36.93 -11.89
C PHE A 257 0.97 36.86 -12.14
N THR A 258 1.59 38.01 -12.40
CA THR A 258 3.03 38.13 -12.59
C THR A 258 3.67 39.01 -11.52
N THR A 259 4.97 38.81 -11.34
CA THR A 259 5.81 39.55 -10.40
C THR A 259 7.07 40.04 -11.07
N GLU A 260 7.51 41.25 -10.75
CA GLU A 260 8.76 41.81 -11.24
C GLU A 260 9.49 42.53 -10.11
N ALA A 261 10.78 42.26 -9.98
CA ALA A 261 11.64 42.95 -9.04
C ALA A 261 13.03 43.22 -9.64
N VAL A 262 13.60 44.36 -9.27
CA VAL A 262 14.88 44.84 -9.80
C VAL A 262 15.91 44.85 -8.69
N GLY A 263 17.02 44.13 -8.89
CA GLY A 263 18.18 44.13 -7.99
C GLY A 263 19.34 44.95 -8.57
N PRO A 264 20.49 45.01 -7.89
CA PRO A 264 21.67 45.71 -8.39
C PRO A 264 22.15 45.17 -9.74
N LYS A 265 22.36 43.86 -9.84
CA LYS A 265 22.92 43.16 -11.02
C LYS A 265 21.91 42.29 -11.75
N THR A 266 20.71 42.11 -11.20
CA THR A 266 19.75 41.13 -11.70
C THR A 266 18.33 41.69 -11.81
N PHE A 267 17.51 41.04 -12.63
CA PHE A 267 16.05 41.10 -12.59
C PHE A 267 15.51 39.77 -12.05
N LEU A 268 14.47 39.83 -11.24
CA LEU A 268 13.71 38.66 -10.80
C LEU A 268 12.29 38.77 -11.35
N ARG A 269 11.88 37.79 -12.14
CA ARG A 269 10.53 37.75 -12.74
C ARG A 269 9.82 36.45 -12.37
N GLY A 270 8.50 36.50 -12.26
CA GLY A 270 7.68 35.33 -11.98
C GLY A 270 6.36 35.34 -12.74
N SER A 271 5.94 34.15 -13.17
CA SER A 271 4.60 33.83 -13.64
C SER A 271 3.97 32.85 -12.66
N LEU A 272 2.83 33.22 -12.09
CA LEU A 272 2.24 32.50 -10.97
C LEU A 272 0.77 32.19 -11.22
N TRP A 273 0.31 31.11 -10.61
CA TRP A 273 -1.10 30.89 -10.43
C TRP A 273 -1.40 30.27 -9.07
N CYS A 274 -2.58 30.58 -8.54
CA CYS A 274 -3.17 29.96 -7.37
C CYS A 274 -4.54 29.38 -7.77
N GLU A 275 -4.78 28.12 -7.40
CA GLU A 275 -6.06 27.45 -7.66
C GLU A 275 -6.91 27.32 -6.38
N TYR A 276 -8.19 26.99 -6.51
CA TYR A 276 -9.18 27.03 -5.42
C TYR A 276 -8.91 26.03 -4.27
N ASP A 277 -8.13 24.98 -4.50
CA ASP A 277 -7.57 24.09 -3.47
C ASP A 277 -6.37 24.71 -2.71
N GLY A 278 -5.99 25.93 -3.10
CA GLY A 278 -4.90 26.72 -2.52
C GLY A 278 -3.51 26.25 -2.90
N CYS A 279 -3.38 25.34 -3.88
CA CYS A 279 -2.11 25.08 -4.52
C CYS A 279 -1.67 26.33 -5.29
N VAL A 280 -0.39 26.69 -5.15
CA VAL A 280 0.26 27.78 -5.85
C VAL A 280 1.40 27.21 -6.66
N ARG A 281 1.52 27.59 -7.94
CA ARG A 281 2.72 27.37 -8.76
C ARG A 281 3.40 28.70 -9.03
N CYS A 282 4.72 28.70 -8.91
CA CYS A 282 5.59 29.82 -9.16
C CYS A 282 6.67 29.40 -10.18
N ASP A 283 6.51 29.78 -11.44
CA ASP A 283 7.56 29.68 -12.44
C ASP A 283 8.36 31.01 -12.41
N TRP A 284 9.62 30.98 -11.99
CA TRP A 284 10.42 32.19 -11.78
C TRP A 284 11.78 32.13 -12.46
N ARG A 285 12.32 33.31 -12.77
CA ARG A 285 13.57 33.49 -13.52
C ARG A 285 14.44 34.58 -12.89
N LEU A 286 15.70 34.27 -12.63
CA LEU A 286 16.74 35.23 -12.28
C LEU A 286 17.56 35.56 -13.53
N ILE A 287 17.58 36.83 -13.92
CA ILE A 287 18.15 37.29 -15.19
C ILE A 287 19.27 38.29 -14.88
N ALA A 288 20.45 38.12 -15.46
CA ALA A 288 21.53 39.09 -15.35
C ALA A 288 21.20 40.39 -16.13
N LYS A 289 21.67 41.54 -15.64
CA LYS A 289 21.59 42.80 -16.39
C LYS A 289 22.66 42.91 -17.48
N GLN A 290 23.73 42.13 -17.37
CA GLN A 290 24.87 42.13 -18.27
C GLN A 290 25.28 40.68 -18.53
N THR A 291 25.68 40.39 -19.76
CA THR A 291 26.26 39.10 -20.17
C THR A 291 27.58 38.85 -19.43
N GLY A 292 27.90 37.59 -19.12
CA GLY A 292 29.11 37.20 -18.39
C GLY A 292 29.03 37.37 -16.88
N ALA A 293 27.86 37.73 -16.32
CA ALA A 293 27.67 37.79 -14.87
C ALA A 293 27.80 36.40 -14.25
N LYS A 294 28.44 36.31 -13.09
CA LYS A 294 28.70 35.06 -12.38
C LYS A 294 27.80 34.96 -11.14
N LEU A 295 26.90 33.99 -11.13
CA LEU A 295 26.07 33.67 -9.97
C LEU A 295 26.85 32.72 -9.05
N GLU A 296 27.23 33.22 -7.88
CA GLU A 296 28.10 32.50 -6.94
C GLU A 296 27.32 31.82 -5.82
N GLN A 297 26.20 32.41 -5.42
CA GLN A 297 25.31 31.87 -4.40
C GLN A 297 23.85 32.11 -4.78
N LEU A 298 22.99 31.12 -4.56
CA LEU A 298 21.54 31.25 -4.62
C LEU A 298 20.87 30.30 -3.62
N VAL A 299 20.19 30.87 -2.63
CA VAL A 299 19.49 30.13 -1.57
C VAL A 299 18.06 30.65 -1.43
N PHE A 300 17.07 29.77 -1.43
CA PHE A 300 15.70 30.11 -1.06
C PHE A 300 15.50 29.89 0.44
N GLU A 301 14.81 30.80 1.12
CA GLU A 301 14.48 30.69 2.54
C GLU A 301 12.97 30.89 2.80
N MET A 302 12.36 29.93 3.50
CA MET A 302 10.99 29.97 4.01
C MET A 302 10.99 29.98 5.55
N PRO A 303 10.86 31.15 6.19
CA PRO A 303 10.85 31.27 7.64
C PRO A 303 9.44 31.03 8.22
N VAL A 304 9.27 29.94 8.96
CA VAL A 304 8.02 29.57 9.64
C VAL A 304 8.14 29.87 11.14
N LYS A 305 7.09 30.39 11.77
CA LYS A 305 7.10 30.63 13.23
C LYS A 305 7.30 29.31 13.97
N ALA A 306 8.20 29.28 14.96
CA ALA A 306 8.52 28.06 15.70
C ALA A 306 7.29 27.43 16.39
N ALA A 307 6.31 28.25 16.78
CA ALA A 307 5.04 27.78 17.35
C ALA A 307 4.19 26.95 16.37
N HIS A 308 4.41 27.11 15.06
CA HIS A 308 3.70 26.43 13.97
C HIS A 308 4.63 25.54 13.13
N ALA A 309 5.84 25.25 13.61
CA ALA A 309 6.82 24.37 12.97
C ALA A 309 7.30 23.31 13.97
N LYS A 310 6.35 22.60 14.58
CA LYS A 310 6.61 21.53 15.55
C LYS A 310 7.02 20.24 14.86
N TYR A 311 6.52 20.02 13.65
CA TYR A 311 6.74 18.82 12.85
C TYR A 311 7.34 19.16 11.51
N ILE A 312 8.08 18.20 10.97
CA ILE A 312 8.53 18.16 9.59
C ILE A 312 8.02 16.89 8.93
N TYR A 313 7.52 17.06 7.71
CA TYR A 313 7.31 15.98 6.77
C TYR A 313 8.15 16.26 5.52
N HIS A 314 8.81 15.25 4.97
CA HIS A 314 9.40 15.33 3.64
C HIS A 314 9.07 14.10 2.80
N PHE A 315 9.15 14.23 1.48
CA PHE A 315 8.98 13.12 0.54
C PHE A 315 10.23 13.02 -0.35
N PRO A 316 10.65 11.80 -0.75
CA PRO A 316 10.01 10.50 -0.52
C PRO A 316 10.18 9.93 0.90
N GLY A 317 9.21 9.09 1.31
CA GLY A 317 9.32 8.19 2.46
C GLY A 317 9.97 6.86 2.08
N ALA A 318 9.93 5.88 2.99
CA ALA A 318 10.46 4.53 2.75
C ALA A 318 9.62 3.46 3.44
N TRP A 319 9.62 2.26 2.84
CA TRP A 319 9.06 1.06 3.45
C TRP A 319 9.71 0.76 4.80
N ALA A 320 8.95 0.15 5.70
CA ALA A 320 9.34 -0.19 7.07
C ALA A 320 9.81 1.02 7.92
N SER A 321 9.33 2.23 7.63
CA SER A 321 9.79 3.43 8.33
C SER A 321 8.79 4.58 8.33
N ALA A 322 8.87 5.42 9.36
CA ALA A 322 8.22 6.73 9.45
C ALA A 322 9.25 7.88 9.50
N PHE A 323 10.51 7.63 9.11
CA PHE A 323 11.62 8.58 9.32
C PHE A 323 11.41 9.95 8.67
N ASN A 324 10.58 10.02 7.63
CA ASN A 324 10.31 11.22 6.87
C ASN A 324 9.23 12.10 7.52
N ALA A 325 8.65 11.68 8.64
CA ALA A 325 7.64 12.39 9.42
C ALA A 325 7.98 12.33 10.92
N HIS A 326 8.32 13.46 11.54
CA HIS A 326 8.65 13.48 12.97
C HIS A 326 8.59 14.88 13.59
N ALA A 327 8.70 14.97 14.92
CA ALA A 327 8.89 16.26 15.60
C ALA A 327 10.22 16.91 15.20
N PHE A 328 10.21 18.21 14.93
CA PHE A 328 11.41 18.98 14.61
C PHE A 328 12.13 19.42 15.89
N THR A 329 13.00 18.56 16.39
CA THR A 329 13.77 18.75 17.63
C THR A 329 15.22 19.21 17.41
N LYS A 330 15.77 18.95 16.21
CA LYS A 330 17.15 19.27 15.83
C LYS A 330 17.20 19.75 14.39
N ASP A 331 18.22 20.56 14.08
CA ASP A 331 18.50 20.99 12.73
C ASP A 331 18.74 19.80 11.80
N LEU A 332 18.33 19.94 10.54
CA LEU A 332 18.42 18.89 9.52
C LEU A 332 19.14 19.42 8.29
N THR A 333 19.97 18.56 7.70
CA THR A 333 20.61 18.75 6.41
C THR A 333 20.38 17.51 5.59
N MET A 334 19.90 17.68 4.36
CA MET A 334 19.52 16.60 3.45
C MET A 334 19.88 16.97 2.02
N GLY A 335 19.97 15.96 1.16
CA GLY A 335 19.99 16.18 -0.28
C GLY A 335 18.67 16.76 -0.81
N PHE A 336 18.45 16.68 -2.11
CA PHE A 336 17.21 17.17 -2.70
C PHE A 336 16.00 16.41 -2.10
N ARG A 337 15.02 17.18 -1.64
CA ARG A 337 13.72 16.69 -1.20
C ARG A 337 12.66 17.42 -2.01
N PRO A 338 12.00 16.76 -2.96
CA PRO A 338 11.05 17.43 -3.86
C PRO A 338 9.80 17.98 -3.15
N TYR A 339 9.54 17.59 -1.91
CA TYR A 339 8.47 18.13 -1.08
C TYR A 339 8.89 18.18 0.38
N VAL A 340 8.66 19.32 1.03
CA VAL A 340 8.88 19.52 2.47
C VAL A 340 7.70 20.32 3.04
N TRP A 341 7.14 19.83 4.14
CA TRP A 341 6.09 20.51 4.90
C TRP A 341 6.57 20.76 6.34
N LEU A 342 6.30 21.97 6.82
CA LEU A 342 6.51 22.35 8.22
C LEU A 342 5.16 22.75 8.82
N GLY A 343 4.85 22.23 10.00
CA GLY A 343 3.55 22.49 10.61
C GLY A 343 3.41 22.06 12.06
N ASP A 344 2.16 22.10 12.53
CA ASP A 344 1.68 21.63 13.83
C ASP A 344 0.47 20.70 13.63
N GLU A 345 -0.23 20.36 14.71
CA GLU A 345 -1.35 19.41 14.69
C GLU A 345 -2.60 19.94 13.95
N ASP A 346 -2.65 21.25 13.66
CA ASP A 346 -3.81 21.92 13.07
C ASP A 346 -3.51 22.58 11.72
N ARG A 347 -2.25 22.93 11.43
CA ARG A 347 -1.89 23.73 10.24
C ARG A 347 -0.45 23.51 9.79
N GLY A 348 -0.14 23.91 8.56
CA GLY A 348 1.23 24.00 8.10
C GLY A 348 1.38 24.60 6.72
N LEU A 349 2.59 24.52 6.18
CA LEU A 349 2.96 25.06 4.88
C LEU A 349 3.95 24.15 4.17
N ALA A 350 3.56 23.68 2.99
CA ALA A 350 4.41 22.91 2.11
C ALA A 350 5.13 23.80 1.08
N TRP A 351 6.40 23.47 0.82
CA TRP A 351 7.15 23.81 -0.39
C TRP A 351 7.39 22.53 -1.19
N PHE A 352 7.28 22.62 -2.51
CA PHE A 352 7.62 21.51 -3.40
C PHE A 352 8.23 21.98 -4.71
N CYS A 353 9.02 21.11 -5.34
CA CYS A 353 9.78 21.40 -6.54
C CYS A 353 9.82 20.17 -7.45
N PRO A 354 9.31 20.25 -8.69
CA PRO A 354 9.32 19.13 -9.64
C PRO A 354 10.71 18.70 -10.11
N SER A 355 11.72 19.57 -10.06
CA SER A 355 13.04 19.31 -10.64
C SER A 355 14.12 20.16 -9.98
N ASP A 356 15.25 19.53 -9.66
CA ASP A 356 16.50 20.16 -9.24
C ASP A 356 17.51 20.34 -10.39
N GLU A 357 17.09 20.12 -11.65
CA GLU A 357 17.90 20.34 -12.87
C GLU A 357 18.75 21.62 -12.88
N PRO A 358 18.23 22.81 -12.51
CA PRO A 358 19.03 24.03 -12.53
C PRO A 358 20.03 24.13 -11.35
N PHE A 359 19.94 23.26 -10.33
CA PHE A 359 20.74 23.40 -9.12
C PHE A 359 22.20 23.02 -9.36
N ARG A 360 23.11 23.81 -8.79
CA ARG A 360 24.57 23.57 -8.73
C ARG A 360 25.04 23.74 -7.28
N PRO A 361 24.60 22.84 -6.37
CA PRO A 361 24.91 22.96 -4.96
C PRO A 361 26.41 22.73 -4.72
N ALA A 362 26.96 23.32 -3.65
CA ALA A 362 28.32 23.01 -3.23
C ALA A 362 28.48 21.52 -2.86
N LYS A 363 27.43 20.93 -2.25
CA LYS A 363 27.35 19.51 -1.90
C LYS A 363 25.95 18.96 -2.15
N ALA A 364 25.85 17.82 -2.82
CA ALA A 364 24.57 17.22 -3.21
C ALA A 364 23.71 16.75 -2.02
N ASP A 365 24.33 16.44 -0.89
CA ASP A 365 23.68 16.03 0.37
C ASP A 365 23.30 17.21 1.28
N GLN A 366 23.47 18.47 0.82
CA GLN A 366 23.16 19.69 1.58
C GLN A 366 22.27 20.67 0.81
N ILE A 367 21.44 20.16 -0.12
CA ILE A 367 20.49 20.98 -0.89
C ILE A 367 19.37 21.50 0.01
N THR A 368 18.87 20.69 0.94
CA THR A 368 17.75 21.03 1.81
C THR A 368 18.22 21.14 3.25
N GLU A 369 18.01 22.29 3.90
CA GLU A 369 18.28 22.47 5.33
C GLU A 369 17.01 22.95 6.05
N VAL A 370 16.81 22.48 7.27
CA VAL A 370 15.78 23.01 8.17
C VAL A 370 16.44 23.36 9.48
N VAL A 371 16.51 24.66 9.77
CA VAL A 371 17.31 25.20 10.87
C VAL A 371 16.49 26.06 11.81
N ARG A 372 16.69 25.90 13.12
CA ARG A 372 16.06 26.74 14.13
C ARG A 372 16.85 28.04 14.30
N LYS A 373 16.17 29.18 14.19
CA LYS A 373 16.75 30.53 14.40
C LYS A 373 15.87 31.33 15.35
N GLY A 374 16.15 31.27 16.65
CA GLY A 374 15.36 31.96 17.67
C GLY A 374 13.87 31.53 17.64
N GLY A 375 12.97 32.49 17.36
CA GLY A 375 11.53 32.26 17.30
C GLY A 375 11.00 31.67 15.98
N GLU A 376 11.87 31.33 15.03
CA GLU A 376 11.51 30.76 13.73
C GLU A 376 12.27 29.47 13.41
N VAL A 377 11.70 28.67 12.51
CA VAL A 377 12.30 27.52 11.85
C VAL A 377 12.35 27.85 10.36
N VAL A 378 13.54 27.78 9.76
CA VAL A 378 13.76 28.21 8.38
C VAL A 378 14.07 26.99 7.52
N LEU A 379 13.20 26.72 6.53
CA LEU A 379 13.54 25.83 5.42
C LEU A 379 14.43 26.61 4.44
N ARG A 380 15.61 26.07 4.13
CA ARG A 380 16.57 26.62 3.18
C ARG A 380 16.80 25.63 2.04
N ILE A 381 16.76 26.12 0.80
CA ILE A 381 17.08 25.34 -0.40
C ILE A 381 18.32 25.95 -1.04
N ASN A 382 19.46 25.26 -0.91
CA ASN A 382 20.76 25.67 -1.41
C ASN A 382 20.91 25.27 -2.89
N MET A 383 20.45 26.14 -3.78
CA MET A 383 20.39 25.87 -5.22
C MET A 383 21.73 26.07 -5.90
N VAL A 384 22.45 27.16 -5.61
CA VAL A 384 23.77 27.46 -6.19
C VAL A 384 24.76 27.70 -5.06
N GLY A 385 25.81 26.87 -5.04
CA GLY A 385 27.00 27.04 -4.19
C GLY A 385 28.30 26.81 -4.94
N GLN A 386 28.23 26.31 -6.18
CA GLN A 386 29.32 26.33 -7.14
C GLN A 386 29.03 27.44 -8.16
N PRO A 387 29.96 28.36 -8.44
CA PRO A 387 29.65 29.46 -9.32
C PRO A 387 29.27 29.04 -10.74
N VAL A 388 28.21 29.66 -11.28
CA VAL A 388 27.72 29.44 -12.64
C VAL A 388 27.69 30.73 -13.43
N ALA A 389 27.94 30.65 -14.74
CA ALA A 389 27.69 31.76 -15.63
C ALA A 389 26.16 31.97 -15.75
N LEU A 390 25.71 33.22 -15.59
CA LEU A 390 24.32 33.64 -15.71
C LEU A 390 24.10 34.31 -17.07
N ASP A 391 24.56 33.66 -18.13
CA ASP A 391 24.38 34.12 -19.52
C ASP A 391 22.95 33.89 -20.01
N GLU A 392 22.34 32.80 -19.55
CA GLU A 392 20.92 32.49 -19.70
C GLU A 392 20.18 32.68 -18.37
N PRO A 393 18.86 32.94 -18.40
CA PRO A 393 18.06 33.01 -17.18
C PRO A 393 18.17 31.74 -16.34
N PHE A 394 18.41 31.90 -15.03
CA PHE A 394 18.27 30.78 -14.09
C PHE A 394 16.78 30.58 -13.81
N GLU A 395 16.20 29.49 -14.33
CA GLU A 395 14.77 29.20 -14.26
C GLU A 395 14.45 28.10 -13.25
N CYS A 396 13.37 28.27 -12.49
CA CYS A 396 12.92 27.29 -11.50
C CYS A 396 11.39 27.29 -11.38
N THR A 397 10.84 26.12 -11.07
CA THR A 397 9.43 25.96 -10.71
C THR A 397 9.31 25.53 -9.26
N PHE A 398 8.67 26.37 -8.44
CA PHE A 398 8.28 26.02 -7.08
C PHE A 398 6.77 25.93 -6.95
N GLY A 399 6.34 25.15 -5.96
CA GLY A 399 4.97 25.06 -5.53
C GLY A 399 4.83 25.31 -4.03
N PHE A 400 3.68 25.86 -3.64
CA PHE A 400 3.34 26.10 -2.23
C PHE A 400 1.91 25.69 -1.94
N GLN A 401 1.67 25.11 -0.77
CA GLN A 401 0.32 24.84 -0.30
C GLN A 401 0.24 24.88 1.23
N ALA A 402 -0.55 25.81 1.76
CA ALA A 402 -0.89 25.88 3.17
C ALA A 402 -2.01 24.89 3.49
N THR A 403 -1.89 24.22 4.62
CA THR A 403 -2.83 23.21 5.10
C THR A 403 -3.54 23.70 6.37
N PRO A 404 -4.79 23.25 6.65
CA PRO A 404 -5.58 22.26 5.92
C PRO A 404 -6.21 22.80 4.64
N VAL A 405 -6.40 21.96 3.62
CA VAL A 405 -6.82 22.41 2.28
C VAL A 405 -8.33 22.61 2.10
N ARG A 406 -9.15 22.00 2.96
CA ARG A 406 -10.61 22.08 2.93
C ARG A 406 -11.24 21.72 4.28
N HIS A 407 -12.51 22.07 4.45
CA HIS A 407 -13.34 21.45 5.48
C HIS A 407 -13.87 20.11 4.97
N ASN A 408 -14.18 19.20 5.90
CA ASN A 408 -14.77 17.92 5.56
C ASN A 408 -16.16 17.83 6.20
N GLU A 409 -17.20 17.71 5.36
CA GLU A 409 -18.58 17.50 5.84
C GLU A 409 -18.77 16.09 6.44
N LYS A 410 -18.04 15.13 5.88
CA LYS A 410 -17.95 13.73 6.32
C LYS A 410 -16.51 13.39 6.66
N THR A 411 -16.33 12.57 7.67
CA THR A 411 -15.05 12.02 8.13
C THR A 411 -15.06 10.50 8.02
N VAL A 412 -13.95 9.85 8.37
CA VAL A 412 -13.83 8.38 8.37
C VAL A 412 -14.88 7.70 9.26
N TRP A 413 -15.33 8.39 10.31
CA TRP A 413 -16.44 7.98 11.18
C TRP A 413 -17.80 7.93 10.48
N ASP A 414 -17.97 8.69 9.39
CA ASP A 414 -19.20 8.72 8.59
C ASP A 414 -19.15 7.70 7.44
N TYR A 415 -17.97 7.42 6.89
CA TYR A 415 -17.81 6.54 5.72
C TYR A 415 -17.87 5.05 6.07
N ARG A 416 -17.34 4.64 7.24
CA ARG A 416 -17.42 3.26 7.80
C ARG A 416 -17.15 2.19 6.74
N ILE A 417 -15.95 2.27 6.19
CA ILE A 417 -15.52 1.53 5.00
C ILE A 417 -14.90 0.19 5.41
N ILE A 418 -15.29 -0.89 4.71
CA ILE A 418 -14.69 -2.24 4.84
C ILE A 418 -14.22 -2.79 3.48
N HIS A 419 -13.26 -3.72 3.50
CA HIS A 419 -12.77 -4.44 2.31
C HIS A 419 -13.40 -5.83 2.21
N ALA A 420 -14.68 -5.87 1.88
CA ALA A 420 -15.44 -7.12 1.75
C ALA A 420 -15.95 -7.38 0.33
N GLY A 421 -15.73 -6.47 -0.62
CA GLY A 421 -16.28 -6.56 -1.96
C GLY A 421 -15.74 -7.77 -2.72
N ASN A 422 -16.66 -8.61 -3.18
CA ASN A 422 -16.40 -9.77 -4.02
C ASN A 422 -17.67 -10.17 -4.77
N TYR A 423 -17.54 -10.87 -5.89
CA TYR A 423 -18.68 -11.32 -6.69
C TYR A 423 -19.56 -12.30 -5.91
N GLY A 424 -20.87 -12.05 -5.94
CA GLY A 424 -21.85 -12.88 -5.24
C GLY A 424 -21.98 -12.59 -3.75
N LEU A 425 -21.30 -11.58 -3.19
CA LEU A 425 -21.46 -11.16 -1.79
C LEU A 425 -22.93 -10.93 -1.41
N GLU A 426 -23.74 -10.42 -2.33
CA GLU A 426 -25.16 -10.18 -2.13
C GLU A 426 -26.01 -11.46 -2.00
N LYS A 427 -25.43 -12.61 -2.37
CA LYS A 427 -26.03 -13.94 -2.29
C LYS A 427 -25.43 -14.78 -1.16
N GLN A 428 -24.38 -14.29 -0.50
CA GLN A 428 -23.72 -14.99 0.60
C GLN A 428 -24.54 -14.86 1.88
N GLU A 429 -24.59 -15.95 2.65
CA GLU A 429 -25.06 -15.96 4.03
C GLU A 429 -23.88 -15.67 4.95
N TYR A 430 -24.07 -14.77 5.92
CA TYR A 430 -23.10 -14.59 6.98
C TYR A 430 -23.37 -15.59 8.10
N ASN A 431 -22.34 -16.36 8.48
CA ASN A 431 -22.36 -17.21 9.67
C ASN A 431 -21.40 -16.60 10.70
N ALA A 432 -21.95 -16.12 11.82
CA ALA A 432 -21.15 -15.49 12.86
C ALA A 432 -20.17 -16.50 13.46
N SER A 433 -18.87 -16.17 13.51
CA SER A 433 -17.88 -17.00 14.19
C SER A 433 -18.31 -17.25 15.63
N ALA A 434 -18.37 -18.54 15.99
CA ALA A 434 -18.66 -19.00 17.33
C ALA A 434 -17.53 -19.93 17.76
N ASN A 435 -17.07 -19.79 18.99
CA ASN A 435 -16.03 -20.66 19.53
C ASN A 435 -16.11 -20.80 21.04
N ILE A 436 -15.52 -21.87 21.55
CA ILE A 436 -15.17 -22.02 22.96
C ILE A 436 -13.64 -22.09 23.04
N ARG A 437 -13.04 -21.17 23.80
CA ARG A 437 -11.59 -21.01 23.90
C ARG A 437 -11.06 -21.41 25.28
N TRP A 438 -10.13 -22.37 25.33
CA TRP A 438 -9.36 -22.72 26.53
C TRP A 438 -7.90 -22.22 26.42
N PRO A 439 -7.24 -21.88 27.54
CA PRO A 439 -5.80 -21.73 27.57
C PRO A 439 -5.10 -23.03 27.17
N ALA A 440 -4.08 -22.99 26.32
CA ALA A 440 -3.34 -24.18 25.94
C ALA A 440 -2.42 -24.68 27.06
N LYS A 441 -1.70 -23.76 27.72
CA LYS A 441 -0.83 -24.09 28.84
C LYS A 441 -1.61 -24.78 29.96
N GLY A 442 -1.24 -26.03 30.25
CA GLY A 442 -1.89 -26.86 31.26
C GLY A 442 -2.99 -27.78 30.72
N ASN A 443 -3.70 -27.40 29.64
CA ASN A 443 -4.78 -28.22 29.07
C ASN A 443 -4.34 -29.14 27.92
N ILE A 444 -3.12 -28.98 27.38
CA ILE A 444 -2.54 -29.86 26.35
C ILE A 444 -1.02 -30.03 26.53
N ARG A 445 -0.46 -31.13 26.05
CA ARG A 445 1.00 -31.36 25.93
C ARG A 445 1.40 -31.57 24.48
N LEU A 446 2.57 -31.04 24.09
CA LEU A 446 3.02 -31.11 22.71
C LEU A 446 3.71 -32.42 22.37
N GLU A 447 4.38 -33.05 23.34
CA GLU A 447 5.21 -34.23 23.10
C GLU A 447 4.37 -35.49 22.84
N GLN A 448 3.24 -35.61 23.53
CA GLN A 448 2.28 -36.69 23.37
C GLN A 448 0.92 -36.31 23.95
N GLY A 449 -0.14 -36.97 23.49
CA GLY A 449 -1.49 -36.76 23.98
C GLY A 449 -2.56 -37.41 23.11
N THR A 450 -3.81 -37.33 23.57
CA THR A 450 -5.00 -37.71 22.81
C THR A 450 -6.07 -36.66 23.03
N ILE A 451 -6.71 -36.22 21.94
CA ILE A 451 -7.97 -35.47 21.97
C ILE A 451 -9.09 -36.37 21.47
N GLU A 452 -10.20 -36.44 22.20
CA GLU A 452 -11.37 -37.24 21.83
C GLU A 452 -12.68 -36.52 22.20
N ALA A 453 -13.74 -36.72 21.41
CA ALA A 453 -15.07 -36.17 21.68
C ALA A 453 -16.15 -36.92 20.90
N TRP A 454 -17.41 -36.77 21.35
CA TRP A 454 -18.57 -37.07 20.54
C TRP A 454 -18.99 -35.84 19.73
N VAL A 455 -19.22 -36.03 18.43
CA VAL A 455 -19.68 -34.98 17.53
C VAL A 455 -20.93 -35.41 16.79
N ARG A 456 -21.84 -34.47 16.57
CA ARG A 456 -23.00 -34.62 15.67
C ARG A 456 -22.97 -33.51 14.63
N PRO A 457 -22.79 -33.83 13.32
CA PRO A 457 -22.78 -32.82 12.28
C PRO A 457 -24.19 -32.24 12.11
N ALA A 458 -24.31 -30.92 12.19
CA ALA A 458 -25.53 -30.17 11.87
C ALA A 458 -25.52 -29.58 10.45
N PHE A 459 -24.59 -30.04 9.62
CA PHE A 459 -24.43 -29.72 8.20
C PHE A 459 -24.63 -30.97 7.36
N ASP A 460 -24.79 -30.81 6.04
CA ASP A 460 -24.84 -31.94 5.10
C ASP A 460 -23.43 -32.38 4.70
N PRO A 461 -22.92 -33.53 5.20
CA PRO A 461 -21.58 -34.01 4.84
C PRO A 461 -21.51 -34.54 3.40
N LYS A 462 -22.66 -34.65 2.71
CA LYS A 462 -22.79 -35.20 1.35
C LYS A 462 -22.97 -34.15 0.27
N VAL A 463 -22.91 -32.86 0.63
CA VAL A 463 -23.06 -31.74 -0.30
C VAL A 463 -22.22 -31.93 -1.58
N GLU A 464 -22.85 -31.69 -2.73
CA GLU A 464 -22.18 -31.71 -4.02
C GLU A 464 -21.50 -30.37 -4.28
N VAL A 465 -20.20 -30.41 -4.57
CA VAL A 465 -19.37 -29.23 -4.85
C VAL A 465 -18.58 -29.53 -6.13
N ALA A 466 -18.55 -28.58 -7.06
CA ALA A 466 -17.81 -28.76 -8.30
C ALA A 466 -16.30 -28.91 -8.00
N PRO A 467 -15.57 -29.80 -8.70
CA PRO A 467 -14.15 -30.05 -8.46
C PRO A 467 -13.22 -28.86 -8.68
N ASP A 468 -13.70 -27.77 -9.25
CA ASP A 468 -12.97 -26.54 -9.54
C ASP A 468 -13.58 -25.31 -8.86
N ASP A 469 -14.60 -25.49 -8.01
CA ASP A 469 -15.21 -24.38 -7.28
C ASP A 469 -14.17 -23.73 -6.33
N PRO A 470 -13.75 -22.48 -6.58
CA PRO A 470 -12.75 -21.81 -5.76
C PRO A 470 -13.26 -21.54 -4.33
N SER A 471 -14.58 -21.61 -4.11
CA SER A 471 -15.22 -21.45 -2.81
C SER A 471 -15.29 -22.74 -2.00
N ARG A 472 -14.84 -23.89 -2.52
CA ARG A 472 -14.98 -25.20 -1.87
C ARG A 472 -14.53 -25.23 -0.41
N GLY A 473 -13.48 -24.48 -0.05
CA GLY A 473 -12.96 -24.40 1.31
C GLY A 473 -14.00 -23.94 2.35
N ARG A 474 -15.05 -23.22 1.93
CA ARG A 474 -16.15 -22.79 2.81
C ARG A 474 -17.00 -23.94 3.38
N PHE A 475 -16.89 -25.13 2.77
CA PHE A 475 -17.60 -26.33 3.22
C PHE A 475 -16.82 -27.12 4.28
N ASN A 476 -15.59 -26.70 4.61
CA ASN A 476 -14.86 -27.25 5.76
C ASN A 476 -15.57 -26.91 7.07
N ARG A 477 -15.42 -27.78 8.07
CA ARG A 477 -16.04 -27.61 9.38
C ARG A 477 -15.02 -27.74 10.50
N ASP A 478 -14.77 -26.63 11.17
CA ASP A 478 -13.77 -26.55 12.22
C ASP A 478 -14.19 -27.35 13.44
N PHE A 479 -13.27 -28.14 13.98
CA PHE A 479 -13.47 -28.77 15.29
C PHE A 479 -12.48 -28.17 16.28
N ILE A 480 -11.19 -28.52 16.23
CA ILE A 480 -10.18 -28.00 17.16
C ILE A 480 -9.07 -27.25 16.43
N TRP A 481 -8.77 -26.05 16.91
CA TRP A 481 -7.65 -25.23 16.50
C TRP A 481 -6.76 -24.90 17.70
N LEU A 482 -5.52 -25.38 17.69
CA LEU A 482 -4.52 -25.01 18.69
C LEU A 482 -3.51 -24.03 18.06
N GLN A 483 -3.31 -22.89 18.71
CA GLN A 483 -2.43 -21.81 18.24
C GLN A 483 -1.43 -21.40 19.33
N TYR A 484 -0.13 -21.38 19.01
CA TYR A 484 0.95 -21.00 19.93
C TYR A 484 2.24 -20.68 19.15
N GLY A 485 2.92 -19.59 19.48
CA GLY A 485 4.21 -19.22 18.86
C GLY A 485 4.20 -19.15 17.32
N GLY A 486 3.06 -18.86 16.70
CA GLY A 486 2.86 -18.89 15.25
C GLY A 486 2.60 -20.28 14.65
N ASN A 487 2.76 -21.36 15.41
CA ASN A 487 2.37 -22.71 15.01
C ASN A 487 0.85 -22.90 15.09
N GLN A 488 0.31 -23.74 14.21
CA GLN A 488 -1.10 -24.13 14.22
C GLN A 488 -1.25 -25.65 14.15
N VAL A 489 -2.15 -26.19 14.96
CA VAL A 489 -2.64 -27.58 14.87
C VAL A 489 -4.13 -27.51 14.59
N ILE A 490 -4.56 -28.10 13.48
CA ILE A 490 -5.94 -27.99 12.99
C ILE A 490 -6.50 -29.40 12.85
N TYR A 491 -7.56 -29.69 13.60
CA TYR A 491 -8.32 -30.92 13.51
C TYR A 491 -9.76 -30.58 13.13
N TYR A 492 -10.18 -30.92 11.92
CA TYR A 492 -11.41 -30.40 11.32
C TYR A 492 -11.98 -31.37 10.30
N TRP A 493 -13.26 -31.24 9.94
CA TRP A 493 -13.84 -31.99 8.83
C TRP A 493 -13.58 -31.26 7.51
N ASN A 494 -13.02 -31.98 6.53
CA ASN A 494 -12.61 -31.42 5.26
C ASN A 494 -13.50 -31.94 4.11
N ILE A 495 -13.90 -31.02 3.23
CA ILE A 495 -14.76 -31.33 2.08
C ILE A 495 -14.12 -32.28 1.06
N ASP A 496 -12.79 -32.24 0.90
CA ASP A 496 -12.10 -33.06 -0.09
C ASP A 496 -11.93 -34.51 0.41
N ASP A 497 -11.63 -34.68 1.71
CA ASP A 497 -11.58 -36.00 2.33
C ASP A 497 -12.98 -36.58 2.55
N ARG A 498 -14.00 -35.71 2.66
CA ARG A 498 -15.32 -36.04 3.22
C ARG A 498 -15.20 -36.70 4.58
N GLY A 499 -14.36 -36.14 5.45
CA GLY A 499 -14.07 -36.71 6.77
C GLY A 499 -13.09 -35.87 7.58
N MET A 500 -12.65 -36.39 8.73
CA MET A 500 -11.76 -35.66 9.63
C MET A 500 -10.32 -35.62 9.10
N ARG A 501 -9.73 -34.42 9.12
CA ARG A 501 -8.36 -34.11 8.69
C ARG A 501 -7.57 -33.49 9.83
N PHE A 502 -6.30 -33.88 9.93
CA PHE A 502 -5.34 -33.33 10.88
C PHE A 502 -4.20 -32.62 10.16
N VAL A 503 -3.89 -31.41 10.61
CA VAL A 503 -2.88 -30.55 9.99
C VAL A 503 -1.97 -29.96 11.05
N LEU A 504 -0.66 -30.00 10.78
CA LEU A 504 0.33 -29.18 11.45
C LEU A 504 0.79 -28.11 10.47
N ARG A 505 0.80 -26.84 10.91
CA ARG A 505 1.27 -25.71 10.11
C ARG A 505 2.29 -24.89 10.90
N THR A 506 3.43 -24.61 10.28
CA THR A 506 4.51 -23.81 10.85
C THR A 506 4.32 -22.31 10.55
N PRO A 507 5.01 -21.40 11.26
CA PRO A 507 4.82 -19.95 11.12
C PRO A 507 5.15 -19.41 9.72
N ASP A 508 6.05 -20.08 9.00
CA ASP A 508 6.44 -19.80 7.61
C ASP A 508 5.46 -20.39 6.57
N GLY A 509 4.37 -21.01 7.01
CA GLY A 509 3.30 -21.51 6.16
C GLY A 509 3.52 -22.91 5.57
N GLN A 510 4.49 -23.68 6.05
CA GLN A 510 4.67 -25.07 5.64
C GLN A 510 3.69 -26.00 6.35
N TYR A 511 3.38 -27.13 5.71
CA TYR A 511 2.43 -28.15 6.19
C TYR A 511 3.11 -29.51 6.36
N PRO A 512 3.93 -29.72 7.41
CA PRO A 512 4.64 -30.98 7.61
C PRO A 512 3.71 -32.19 7.75
N ILE A 513 2.50 -31.98 8.27
CA ILE A 513 1.44 -32.99 8.36
C ILE A 513 0.16 -32.40 7.78
N CYS A 514 -0.47 -33.12 6.86
CA CYS A 514 -1.78 -32.80 6.30
C CYS A 514 -2.37 -34.09 5.72
N PHE A 515 -3.19 -34.79 6.51
CA PHE A 515 -3.85 -36.01 6.08
C PHE A 515 -5.20 -36.16 6.79
N GLY A 516 -6.13 -36.85 6.13
CA GLY A 516 -7.43 -37.14 6.68
C GLY A 516 -7.90 -38.53 6.30
N ALA A 517 -9.07 -38.88 6.81
CA ALA A 517 -9.72 -40.15 6.54
C ALA A 517 -11.16 -39.92 6.11
N ARG A 518 -11.56 -40.55 5.01
CA ARG A 518 -12.92 -40.45 4.48
C ARG A 518 -13.94 -41.09 5.40
N SER A 519 -15.09 -40.46 5.57
CA SER A 519 -16.23 -41.00 6.28
C SER A 519 -17.51 -40.95 5.43
N ASP A 520 -18.52 -41.72 5.83
CA ASP A 520 -19.84 -41.77 5.18
C ASP A 520 -20.96 -41.20 6.09
N TRP A 521 -20.58 -40.22 6.92
CA TRP A 521 -21.44 -39.59 7.93
C TRP A 521 -22.71 -38.98 7.32
N LYS A 522 -23.76 -38.88 8.14
CA LYS A 522 -24.97 -38.13 7.83
C LYS A 522 -25.24 -37.07 8.88
N ALA A 523 -25.89 -35.98 8.44
CA ALA A 523 -26.38 -34.95 9.33
C ALA A 523 -27.22 -35.56 10.46
N GLY A 524 -26.95 -35.16 11.70
CA GLY A 524 -27.70 -35.59 12.89
C GLY A 524 -27.26 -36.92 13.53
N GLU A 525 -26.33 -37.67 12.93
CA GLU A 525 -25.78 -38.89 13.52
C GLU A 525 -24.63 -38.58 14.50
N TRP A 526 -24.59 -39.23 15.66
CA TRP A 526 -23.49 -39.08 16.62
C TRP A 526 -22.33 -39.98 16.25
N HIS A 527 -21.12 -39.41 16.18
CA HIS A 527 -19.87 -40.11 15.93
C HIS A 527 -18.85 -39.78 17.01
N HIS A 528 -18.06 -40.76 17.43
CA HIS A 528 -16.93 -40.53 18.31
C HIS A 528 -15.68 -40.30 17.47
N ILE A 529 -14.98 -39.19 17.69
CA ILE A 529 -13.73 -38.87 17.01
C ILE A 529 -12.58 -38.81 17.99
N ALA A 530 -11.38 -39.18 17.54
CA ALA A 530 -10.16 -38.91 18.28
C ALA A 530 -8.94 -38.72 17.38
N ALA A 531 -7.99 -37.93 17.87
CA ALA A 531 -6.64 -37.84 17.35
C ALA A 531 -5.64 -38.04 18.49
N SER A 532 -4.66 -38.93 18.31
CA SER A 532 -3.55 -39.13 19.25
C SER A 532 -2.22 -38.81 18.60
N TRP A 533 -1.26 -38.31 19.39
CA TRP A 533 0.09 -37.98 18.96
C TRP A 533 1.11 -38.47 19.99
N GLY A 534 2.27 -38.90 19.51
CA GLY A 534 3.37 -39.42 20.34
C GLY A 534 4.54 -39.85 19.46
N ASP A 535 4.56 -41.10 19.02
CA ASP A 535 5.49 -41.63 18.00
C ASP A 535 4.97 -41.48 16.56
N ALA A 536 3.64 -41.42 16.41
CA ALA A 536 2.91 -41.13 15.19
C ALA A 536 1.66 -40.30 15.54
N ILE A 537 1.08 -39.65 14.52
CA ILE A 537 -0.25 -39.04 14.62
C ILE A 537 -1.26 -40.05 14.07
N ARG A 538 -2.28 -40.37 14.87
CA ARG A 538 -3.31 -41.37 14.55
C ARG A 538 -4.70 -40.76 14.64
N LEU A 539 -5.55 -41.09 13.67
CA LEU A 539 -6.94 -40.66 13.60
C LEU A 539 -7.88 -41.82 13.83
N TYR A 540 -8.89 -41.62 14.67
CA TYR A 540 -9.88 -42.61 15.01
C TYR A 540 -11.29 -42.06 14.77
N VAL A 541 -12.15 -42.94 14.26
CA VAL A 541 -13.60 -42.71 14.13
C VAL A 541 -14.33 -43.92 14.68
N ASP A 542 -15.27 -43.68 15.60
CA ASP A 542 -16.08 -44.70 16.27
C ASP A 542 -15.25 -45.83 16.91
N GLY A 543 -14.06 -45.46 17.42
CA GLY A 543 -13.10 -46.37 18.06
C GLY A 543 -12.20 -47.16 17.10
N GLN A 544 -12.34 -46.97 15.79
CA GLN A 544 -11.49 -47.62 14.78
C GLN A 544 -10.39 -46.67 14.30
N LEU A 545 -9.17 -47.19 14.15
CA LEU A 545 -8.06 -46.46 13.54
C LEU A 545 -8.33 -46.31 12.03
N VAL A 546 -8.45 -45.07 11.55
CA VAL A 546 -8.79 -44.74 10.15
C VAL A 546 -7.66 -44.05 9.40
N GLY A 547 -6.62 -43.58 10.09
CA GLY A 547 -5.43 -43.00 9.47
C GLY A 547 -4.26 -42.93 10.43
N GLU A 548 -3.05 -43.05 9.89
CA GLU A 548 -1.80 -42.92 10.65
C GLU A 548 -0.75 -42.22 9.77
N GLN A 549 -0.02 -41.28 10.36
CA GLN A 549 1.18 -40.70 9.76
C GLN A 549 2.31 -40.66 10.78
N LYS A 550 3.47 -41.22 10.43
CA LYS A 550 4.66 -41.20 11.29
C LYS A 550 5.12 -39.76 11.51
N TRP A 551 5.09 -39.34 12.77
CA TRP A 551 5.49 -38.02 13.23
C TRP A 551 5.54 -38.01 14.75
N SER A 552 6.60 -37.47 15.33
CA SER A 552 6.75 -37.46 16.78
C SER A 552 6.21 -36.16 17.40
N GLY A 553 5.29 -36.29 18.36
CA GLY A 553 4.63 -35.18 19.04
C GLY A 553 3.80 -34.27 18.11
N LEU A 554 3.66 -33.02 18.51
CA LEU A 554 3.19 -31.90 17.69
C LEU A 554 4.39 -30.98 17.37
N LEU A 555 4.13 -29.78 16.85
CA LEU A 555 5.20 -28.79 16.64
C LEU A 555 5.74 -28.30 18.00
N PRO A 556 7.06 -28.26 18.25
CA PRO A 556 7.58 -27.74 19.50
C PRO A 556 7.32 -26.24 19.64
N GLY A 557 7.08 -25.75 20.86
CA GLY A 557 6.89 -24.33 21.14
C GLY A 557 6.45 -24.03 22.57
N ASP A 558 6.49 -22.75 22.96
CA ASP A 558 5.95 -22.29 24.25
C ASP A 558 4.43 -22.14 24.17
N LEU A 559 3.73 -22.82 25.08
CA LEU A 559 2.27 -22.74 25.21
C LEU A 559 1.79 -21.52 26.02
N SER A 560 2.70 -20.72 26.59
CA SER A 560 2.35 -19.50 27.32
C SER A 560 1.68 -18.49 26.38
N GLY A 561 0.40 -18.18 26.65
CA GLY A 561 -0.44 -17.37 25.75
C GLY A 561 -1.06 -18.13 24.58
N GLY A 562 -0.75 -19.42 24.43
CA GLY A 562 -1.39 -20.29 23.45
C GLY A 562 -2.85 -20.61 23.80
N THR A 563 -3.62 -20.97 22.78
CA THR A 563 -5.08 -21.20 22.90
C THR A 563 -5.50 -22.48 22.20
N ILE A 564 -6.50 -23.17 22.77
CA ILE A 564 -7.24 -24.28 22.16
C ILE A 564 -8.65 -23.76 21.89
N ASP A 565 -9.05 -23.72 20.63
CA ASP A 565 -10.35 -23.24 20.20
C ASP A 565 -11.18 -24.40 19.64
N LEU A 566 -12.36 -24.62 20.23
CA LEU A 566 -13.43 -25.35 19.57
C LEU A 566 -14.18 -24.38 18.65
N GLY A 567 -13.99 -24.48 17.33
CA GLY A 567 -14.50 -23.54 16.32
C GLY A 567 -13.44 -22.58 15.76
N LEU A 568 -13.80 -21.29 15.63
CA LEU A 568 -13.12 -20.16 14.93
C LEU A 568 -13.71 -19.83 13.55
N GLY A 569 -13.80 -20.81 12.66
CA GLY A 569 -14.62 -20.78 11.45
C GLY A 569 -15.96 -21.50 11.64
N PRO A 570 -16.68 -21.83 10.56
CA PRO A 570 -17.91 -22.62 10.64
C PRO A 570 -17.61 -23.98 11.29
N CYS A 571 -18.06 -24.20 12.52
CA CYS A 571 -17.93 -25.49 13.21
C CYS A 571 -19.11 -26.40 12.84
N GLU A 572 -20.33 -25.92 13.06
CA GLU A 572 -21.58 -26.63 12.77
C GLU A 572 -21.64 -28.07 13.32
N PHE A 573 -20.87 -28.36 14.38
CA PHE A 573 -20.97 -29.58 15.17
C PHE A 573 -21.71 -29.27 16.48
N ASP A 574 -22.54 -30.22 16.92
CA ASP A 574 -22.83 -30.36 18.33
C ASP A 574 -21.75 -31.25 18.95
N VAL A 575 -21.08 -30.76 20.00
CA VAL A 575 -19.95 -31.44 20.63
C VAL A 575 -20.29 -31.82 22.07
N ASP A 576 -20.08 -33.09 22.40
CA ASP A 576 -20.30 -33.66 23.73
C ASP A 576 -19.02 -34.37 24.19
N ASP A 577 -18.80 -34.40 25.50
CA ASP A 577 -17.78 -35.21 26.18
C ASP A 577 -16.35 -35.03 25.63
N LEU A 578 -15.91 -33.77 25.48
CA LEU A 578 -14.59 -33.40 24.96
C LEU A 578 -13.50 -33.66 26.00
N CYS A 579 -12.50 -34.46 25.66
CA CYS A 579 -11.39 -34.83 26.53
C CYS A 579 -10.03 -34.61 25.86
N ILE A 580 -9.07 -34.07 26.61
CA ILE A 580 -7.66 -33.99 26.24
C ILE A 580 -6.82 -34.68 27.32
N SER A 581 -5.93 -35.56 26.89
CA SER A 581 -5.07 -36.39 27.74
C SER A 581 -3.58 -36.13 27.48
N ASP A 582 -2.74 -36.43 28.46
CA ASP A 582 -1.29 -36.17 28.43
C ASP A 582 -0.44 -37.35 27.91
N ILE A 583 -1.10 -38.41 27.44
CA ILE A 583 -0.50 -39.61 26.85
C ILE A 583 -1.13 -39.92 25.51
N ALA A 584 -0.34 -40.53 24.61
CA ALA A 584 -0.85 -41.12 23.39
C ALA A 584 -1.59 -42.43 23.73
N ARG A 585 -2.88 -42.50 23.42
CA ARG A 585 -3.70 -43.69 23.64
C ARG A 585 -4.80 -43.87 22.60
N GLU A 586 -5.24 -45.11 22.47
CA GLU A 586 -6.50 -45.46 21.83
C GLU A 586 -7.68 -44.73 22.51
N PRO A 587 -8.69 -44.27 21.75
CA PRO A 587 -9.85 -43.58 22.32
C PRO A 587 -10.63 -44.46 23.27
N ARG A 588 -11.25 -43.85 24.29
CA ARG A 588 -12.09 -44.55 25.29
C ARG A 588 -13.56 -44.16 25.17
N GLY A 589 -13.85 -42.93 24.75
CA GLY A 589 -15.20 -42.36 24.78
C GLY A 589 -16.18 -43.06 23.83
N HIS A 590 -15.69 -43.81 22.85
CA HIS A 590 -16.52 -44.63 21.97
C HIS A 590 -17.28 -45.76 22.73
N LYS A 591 -16.84 -46.12 23.94
CA LYS A 591 -17.47 -47.16 24.79
C LYS A 591 -18.51 -46.61 25.76
N GLY A 592 -18.60 -45.29 25.95
CA GLY A 592 -19.48 -44.65 26.93
C GLY A 592 -18.93 -43.29 27.40
N PRO A 593 -19.63 -42.61 28.32
CA PRO A 593 -19.21 -41.30 28.83
C PRO A 593 -17.84 -41.40 29.53
N LEU A 594 -17.01 -40.39 29.32
CA LEU A 594 -15.68 -40.33 29.90
C LEU A 594 -15.75 -39.94 31.38
N SER A 595 -14.68 -40.28 32.10
CA SER A 595 -14.44 -39.81 33.46
C SER A 595 -12.97 -39.45 33.59
N PRO A 596 -12.62 -38.42 34.40
CA PRO A 596 -11.24 -38.01 34.54
C PRO A 596 -10.40 -39.13 35.18
N ASP A 597 -9.24 -39.38 34.60
CA ASP A 597 -8.18 -40.22 35.16
C ASP A 597 -6.93 -39.40 35.47
N GLU A 598 -5.85 -40.07 35.88
CA GLU A 598 -4.57 -39.42 36.20
C GLU A 598 -3.95 -38.70 34.99
N HIS A 599 -4.27 -39.14 33.77
CA HIS A 599 -3.76 -38.60 32.50
C HIS A 599 -4.63 -37.50 31.88
N THR A 600 -5.82 -37.27 32.42
CA THR A 600 -6.76 -36.28 31.87
C THR A 600 -6.28 -34.86 32.17
N LEU A 601 -6.13 -34.01 31.15
CA LEU A 601 -5.77 -32.59 31.29
C LEU A 601 -7.02 -31.70 31.26
N LEU A 602 -7.94 -32.00 30.34
CA LEU A 602 -9.23 -31.33 30.15
C LEU A 602 -10.31 -32.40 29.95
N LEU A 603 -11.44 -32.29 30.66
CA LEU A 603 -12.67 -33.03 30.38
C LEU A 603 -13.86 -32.09 30.52
N GLU A 604 -14.60 -31.91 29.43
CA GLU A 604 -15.74 -31.01 29.30
C GLU A 604 -16.95 -31.77 28.74
N SER A 605 -17.92 -32.03 29.62
CA SER A 605 -19.22 -32.62 29.29
C SER A 605 -20.28 -31.58 28.91
N PHE A 606 -20.02 -30.29 29.12
CA PHE A 606 -20.96 -29.19 28.86
C PHE A 606 -22.28 -29.23 29.67
N ASP A 607 -22.45 -30.18 30.58
CA ASP A 607 -23.63 -30.30 31.45
C ASP A 607 -23.75 -29.17 32.48
N ARG A 608 -22.65 -28.48 32.75
CA ARG A 608 -22.57 -27.38 33.72
C ARG A 608 -22.08 -26.11 33.04
N ARG A 609 -22.63 -24.98 33.49
CA ARG A 609 -22.31 -23.65 32.97
C ARG A 609 -21.73 -22.78 34.08
N GLY A 610 -20.61 -22.12 33.81
CA GLY A 610 -20.04 -21.09 34.66
C GLY A 610 -20.73 -19.72 34.47
N PRO A 611 -20.25 -18.67 35.17
CA PRO A 611 -20.84 -17.34 35.10
C PRO A 611 -20.82 -16.73 33.69
N GLY A 612 -21.85 -15.94 33.35
CA GLY A 612 -21.93 -15.20 32.10
C GLY A 612 -23.36 -14.90 31.64
N THR A 613 -23.47 -14.19 30.51
CA THR A 613 -24.74 -13.90 29.84
C THR A 613 -24.93 -14.81 28.62
N VAL A 614 -26.13 -14.86 28.06
CA VAL A 614 -26.36 -15.55 26.77
C VAL A 614 -25.40 -14.96 25.72
N GLY A 615 -24.65 -15.82 25.02
CA GLY A 615 -23.64 -15.42 24.01
C GLY A 615 -22.23 -15.11 24.54
N ALA A 616 -22.02 -15.04 25.86
CA ALA A 616 -20.68 -14.88 26.45
C ALA A 616 -20.64 -15.49 27.87
N TRP A 617 -20.08 -16.69 28.00
CA TRP A 617 -20.07 -17.46 29.26
C TRP A 617 -18.84 -18.36 29.38
N THR A 618 -18.51 -18.79 30.59
CA THR A 618 -17.41 -19.74 30.81
C THR A 618 -17.92 -21.16 30.99
N THR A 619 -17.21 -22.15 30.45
CA THR A 619 -17.54 -23.55 30.68
C THR A 619 -17.23 -23.97 32.13
N ALA A 620 -17.76 -25.10 32.58
CA ALA A 620 -17.54 -25.64 33.92
C ALA A 620 -17.07 -27.10 33.84
N PRO A 621 -15.84 -27.33 33.34
CA PRO A 621 -15.31 -28.65 33.05
C PRO A 621 -15.18 -29.49 34.33
N GLU A 622 -15.23 -30.81 34.18
CA GLU A 622 -14.98 -31.76 35.27
C GLU A 622 -13.51 -31.75 35.69
N LYS A 623 -12.61 -31.52 34.74
CA LYS A 623 -11.19 -31.28 34.98
C LYS A 623 -10.66 -30.30 33.92
N ALA A 624 -9.89 -29.30 34.33
CA ALA A 624 -9.19 -28.40 33.41
C ALA A 624 -7.97 -27.78 34.10
N LEU A 625 -6.79 -28.38 33.92
CA LEU A 625 -5.58 -27.97 34.63
C LEU A 625 -5.08 -26.57 34.20
N GLY A 626 -5.37 -26.15 32.97
CA GLY A 626 -5.07 -24.80 32.46
C GLY A 626 -6.18 -23.78 32.69
N GLY A 627 -7.32 -24.18 33.26
CA GLY A 627 -8.51 -23.35 33.47
C GLY A 627 -9.65 -23.57 32.45
N PRO A 628 -10.85 -23.04 32.74
CA PRO A 628 -12.06 -23.30 31.96
C PRO A 628 -12.07 -22.61 30.59
N GLY A 629 -12.99 -23.04 29.74
CA GLY A 629 -13.18 -22.45 28.41
C GLY A 629 -14.04 -21.19 28.47
N ARG A 630 -13.87 -20.28 27.51
CA ARG A 630 -14.72 -19.11 27.32
C ARG A 630 -15.45 -19.22 26.00
N ALA A 631 -16.78 -19.33 26.06
CA ALA A 631 -17.66 -19.31 24.91
C ALA A 631 -17.88 -17.88 24.41
N SER A 632 -17.77 -17.67 23.10
CA SER A 632 -18.08 -16.42 22.40
C SER A 632 -18.87 -16.69 21.12
N GLY A 633 -19.82 -15.81 20.82
CA GLY A 633 -20.67 -15.91 19.63
C GLY A 633 -21.86 -16.84 19.83
N ALA A 634 -22.34 -17.44 18.73
CA ALA A 634 -23.49 -18.34 18.72
C ALA A 634 -23.16 -19.74 19.26
N VAL A 635 -22.81 -19.81 20.56
CA VAL A 635 -22.59 -21.07 21.29
C VAL A 635 -23.79 -21.35 22.19
N GLY A 636 -24.60 -22.32 21.78
CA GLY A 636 -25.74 -22.83 22.53
C GLY A 636 -25.45 -24.12 23.27
N LEU A 637 -26.38 -24.54 24.13
CA LEU A 637 -26.41 -25.88 24.70
C LEU A 637 -27.64 -26.60 24.16
N VAL A 638 -27.43 -27.79 23.61
CA VAL A 638 -28.48 -28.66 23.04
C VAL A 638 -28.47 -30.01 23.71
N ARG A 639 -29.45 -30.86 23.42
CA ARG A 639 -29.44 -32.25 23.89
C ARG A 639 -28.26 -33.00 23.29
N GLY A 640 -27.33 -33.41 24.15
CA GLY A 640 -26.14 -34.18 23.86
C GLY A 640 -26.38 -35.68 23.77
N ARG A 641 -25.29 -36.41 23.65
CA ARG A 641 -25.22 -37.89 23.67
C ARG A 641 -25.38 -38.43 25.09
N PHE A 642 -24.74 -37.80 26.08
CA PHE A 642 -24.77 -38.22 27.49
C PHE A 642 -25.40 -37.19 28.45
N GLY A 643 -25.67 -35.98 27.95
CA GLY A 643 -26.36 -34.93 28.69
C GLY A 643 -26.66 -33.73 27.79
N GLN A 644 -25.92 -32.64 27.98
CA GLN A 644 -25.89 -31.47 27.11
C GLN A 644 -24.70 -31.55 26.16
N ALA A 645 -24.82 -30.89 25.01
CA ALA A 645 -23.73 -30.71 24.06
C ALA A 645 -23.60 -29.23 23.71
N ALA A 646 -22.37 -28.79 23.43
CA ALA A 646 -22.11 -27.47 22.88
C ALA A 646 -22.48 -27.44 21.40
N ALA A 647 -23.52 -26.65 21.08
CA ALA A 647 -23.93 -26.32 19.72
C ALA A 647 -23.13 -25.09 19.25
N VAL A 648 -22.04 -25.32 18.53
CA VAL A 648 -21.11 -24.25 18.12
C VAL A 648 -21.39 -23.84 16.68
N GLY A 649 -22.06 -22.69 16.50
CA GLY A 649 -22.40 -22.16 15.18
C GLY A 649 -23.60 -22.83 14.49
N THR A 650 -24.41 -23.61 15.22
CA THR A 650 -25.57 -24.37 14.69
C THR A 650 -26.94 -23.71 14.90
N GLY A 651 -27.01 -22.55 15.55
CA GLY A 651 -28.29 -21.90 15.94
C GLY A 651 -28.40 -20.40 15.68
N GLY A 652 -27.46 -19.80 14.93
CA GLY A 652 -27.56 -18.39 14.51
C GLY A 652 -28.53 -18.22 13.34
N GLU A 653 -29.34 -17.16 13.36
CA GLU A 653 -30.11 -16.75 12.18
C GLU A 653 -29.13 -16.49 11.03
N LYS A 654 -29.26 -17.23 9.93
CA LYS A 654 -28.47 -16.98 8.72
C LYS A 654 -29.00 -15.70 8.08
N VAL A 655 -28.22 -14.63 8.20
CA VAL A 655 -28.57 -13.32 7.64
C VAL A 655 -27.77 -13.13 6.35
N PRO A 656 -28.37 -12.60 5.26
CA PRO A 656 -27.59 -12.23 4.08
C PRO A 656 -26.43 -11.31 4.47
N ALA A 657 -25.23 -11.54 3.92
CA ALA A 657 -24.01 -10.86 4.36
C ALA A 657 -24.11 -9.33 4.30
N LEU A 658 -24.77 -8.79 3.27
CA LEU A 658 -25.00 -7.35 3.17
C LEU A 658 -25.97 -6.80 4.23
N ASP A 659 -26.96 -7.60 4.66
CA ASP A 659 -27.86 -7.21 5.76
C ASP A 659 -27.12 -7.24 7.10
N TYR A 660 -26.23 -8.23 7.29
CA TYR A 660 -25.34 -8.27 8.44
C TYR A 660 -24.45 -7.01 8.52
N TYR A 661 -23.75 -6.67 7.44
CA TYR A 661 -22.90 -5.47 7.40
C TYR A 661 -23.70 -4.19 7.61
N LYS A 662 -24.90 -4.09 7.03
CA LYS A 662 -25.81 -2.96 7.28
C LYS A 662 -26.15 -2.84 8.76
N ASN A 663 -26.46 -3.95 9.43
CA ASN A 663 -26.79 -3.97 10.87
C ASN A 663 -25.59 -3.61 11.75
N LEU A 664 -24.37 -3.94 11.32
CA LEU A 664 -23.12 -3.45 11.93
C LEU A 664 -22.84 -1.96 11.63
N GLY A 665 -23.68 -1.30 10.84
CA GLY A 665 -23.55 0.12 10.53
C GLY A 665 -22.53 0.43 9.45
N VAL A 666 -22.08 -0.56 8.67
CA VAL A 666 -21.23 -0.36 7.48
C VAL A 666 -21.97 0.52 6.47
N ARG A 667 -21.25 1.46 5.86
CA ARG A 667 -21.82 2.38 4.86
C ARG A 667 -21.11 2.32 3.52
N THR A 668 -19.91 1.75 3.48
CA THR A 668 -19.12 1.65 2.25
C THR A 668 -18.40 0.31 2.20
N ILE A 669 -18.43 -0.33 1.05
CA ILE A 669 -17.66 -1.55 0.75
C ILE A 669 -16.70 -1.23 -0.40
N CYS A 670 -15.43 -1.54 -0.21
CA CYS A 670 -14.44 -1.54 -1.28
C CYS A 670 -14.34 -2.94 -1.91
N PHE A 671 -14.40 -3.00 -3.23
CA PHE A 671 -14.08 -4.16 -4.04
C PHE A 671 -12.67 -3.98 -4.59
N HIS A 672 -11.72 -4.74 -4.03
CA HIS A 672 -10.31 -4.70 -4.42
C HIS A 672 -10.11 -5.15 -5.87
N GLU A 673 -8.87 -5.15 -6.34
CA GLU A 673 -8.43 -5.41 -7.71
C GLU A 673 -9.00 -6.63 -8.46
N HIS A 674 -9.50 -7.66 -7.76
CA HIS A 674 -10.08 -8.87 -8.36
C HIS A 674 -11.48 -8.65 -8.96
N TRP A 675 -12.03 -7.43 -8.90
CA TRP A 675 -13.20 -7.08 -9.69
C TRP A 675 -12.92 -7.14 -11.21
N SER A 676 -11.67 -6.94 -11.64
CA SER A 676 -11.20 -7.12 -13.01
C SER A 676 -10.19 -8.28 -13.10
N SER A 677 -10.18 -9.00 -14.22
CA SER A 677 -9.17 -10.04 -14.51
C SER A 677 -7.78 -9.47 -14.83
N ILE A 678 -7.71 -8.22 -15.30
CA ILE A 678 -6.47 -7.50 -15.60
C ILE A 678 -6.26 -6.38 -14.57
N GLN A 679 -5.07 -6.31 -13.98
CA GLN A 679 -4.74 -5.33 -12.94
C GLN A 679 -4.96 -3.92 -13.47
N ASN A 680 -5.69 -3.12 -12.70
CA ASN A 680 -6.02 -1.73 -13.04
C ASN A 680 -6.69 -1.55 -14.42
N TYR A 681 -7.58 -2.48 -14.80
CA TYR A 681 -8.29 -2.43 -16.08
C TYR A 681 -9.79 -2.17 -15.89
N PHE A 682 -10.39 -1.48 -16.85
CA PHE A 682 -11.79 -1.04 -16.77
C PHE A 682 -12.83 -2.16 -16.90
N ALA A 683 -12.45 -3.32 -17.44
CA ALA A 683 -13.39 -4.40 -17.75
C ALA A 683 -13.62 -5.32 -16.53
N PRO A 684 -14.84 -5.44 -16.00
CA PRO A 684 -15.12 -6.38 -14.92
C PRO A 684 -14.93 -7.82 -15.39
N ALA A 685 -14.46 -8.68 -14.49
CA ALA A 685 -14.39 -10.12 -14.74
C ALA A 685 -15.80 -10.75 -14.89
N ASP A 686 -16.80 -10.20 -14.20
CA ASP A 686 -18.22 -10.60 -14.33
C ASP A 686 -19.12 -9.34 -14.31
N PRO A 687 -19.46 -8.79 -15.48
CA PRO A 687 -20.29 -7.58 -15.58
C PRO A 687 -21.68 -7.72 -14.97
N GLU A 688 -22.32 -8.89 -15.06
CA GLU A 688 -23.67 -9.10 -14.53
C GLU A 688 -23.66 -9.21 -13.01
N ALA A 689 -22.69 -9.94 -12.45
CA ALA A 689 -22.51 -10.02 -11.01
C ALA A 689 -22.12 -8.66 -10.42
N LEU A 690 -21.33 -7.83 -11.12
CA LEU A 690 -21.04 -6.47 -10.66
C LEU A 690 -22.32 -5.63 -10.56
N ARG A 691 -23.19 -5.66 -11.59
CA ARG A 691 -24.49 -4.96 -11.57
C ARG A 691 -25.36 -5.44 -10.41
N SER A 692 -25.45 -6.75 -10.22
CA SER A 692 -26.20 -7.37 -9.12
C SER A 692 -25.72 -6.88 -7.76
N LEU A 693 -24.40 -6.88 -7.53
CA LEU A 693 -23.78 -6.44 -6.30
C LEU A 693 -24.03 -4.95 -6.02
N VAL A 694 -23.79 -4.08 -7.00
CA VAL A 694 -24.02 -2.62 -6.86
C VAL A 694 -25.48 -2.35 -6.45
N GLN A 695 -26.44 -2.93 -7.17
CA GLN A 695 -27.85 -2.76 -6.87
C GLN A 695 -28.22 -3.28 -5.46
N ALA A 696 -27.63 -4.40 -5.04
CA ALA A 696 -27.89 -4.97 -3.73
C ALA A 696 -27.32 -4.13 -2.58
N CYS A 697 -26.16 -3.50 -2.79
CA CYS A 697 -25.58 -2.50 -1.89
C CYS A 697 -26.48 -1.26 -1.79
N HIS A 698 -26.93 -0.71 -2.92
CA HIS A 698 -27.81 0.47 -2.95
C HIS A 698 -29.14 0.26 -2.22
N ARG A 699 -29.79 -0.90 -2.40
CA ARG A 699 -31.02 -1.26 -1.65
C ARG A 699 -30.84 -1.23 -0.13
N ARG A 700 -29.60 -1.33 0.34
CA ARG A 700 -29.22 -1.32 1.76
C ARG A 700 -28.63 -0.01 2.24
N GLY A 701 -28.50 0.99 1.36
CA GLY A 701 -27.84 2.26 1.67
C GLY A 701 -26.32 2.13 1.84
N ILE A 702 -25.72 1.11 1.24
CA ILE A 702 -24.27 0.88 1.23
C ILE A 702 -23.72 1.34 -0.11
N SER A 703 -22.64 2.11 -0.09
CA SER A 703 -21.88 2.48 -1.28
C SER A 703 -20.90 1.38 -1.67
N LEU A 704 -20.74 1.12 -2.97
CA LEU A 704 -19.69 0.23 -3.49
C LEU A 704 -18.63 1.05 -4.25
N LEU A 705 -17.37 0.93 -3.81
CA LEU A 705 -16.20 1.51 -4.48
C LEU A 705 -15.41 0.39 -5.16
N VAL A 706 -14.99 0.59 -6.41
CA VAL A 706 -14.13 -0.37 -7.11
C VAL A 706 -12.70 0.13 -7.19
N TYR A 707 -11.77 -0.81 -7.21
CA TYR A 707 -10.34 -0.54 -7.27
C TYR A 707 -9.88 0.04 -8.62
N TYR A 708 -9.07 1.09 -8.56
CA TYR A 708 -8.16 1.53 -9.61
C TYR A 708 -6.80 1.85 -8.99
N GLY A 709 -5.73 1.65 -9.75
CA GLY A 709 -4.36 1.91 -9.34
C GLY A 709 -3.60 2.84 -10.29
N TYR A 710 -2.28 2.86 -10.13
CA TYR A 710 -1.32 3.62 -10.95
C TYR A 710 -0.54 2.74 -11.93
N GLU A 711 -1.01 1.52 -12.19
CA GLU A 711 -0.24 0.52 -12.92
C GLU A 711 -0.82 0.16 -14.29
N MET A 712 0.01 -0.43 -15.13
CA MET A 712 -0.38 -1.11 -16.37
C MET A 712 0.12 -2.55 -16.31
N SER A 713 -0.80 -3.49 -16.48
CA SER A 713 -0.51 -4.93 -16.52
C SER A 713 0.11 -5.35 -17.84
N ASN A 714 1.05 -6.29 -17.81
CA ASN A 714 1.67 -6.84 -19.03
C ASN A 714 0.76 -7.72 -19.89
N ILE A 715 -0.43 -8.06 -19.40
CA ILE A 715 -1.48 -8.74 -20.18
C ILE A 715 -2.54 -7.76 -20.72
N ALA A 716 -2.43 -6.46 -20.44
CA ALA A 716 -3.34 -5.48 -21.00
C ALA A 716 -3.16 -5.40 -22.53
N PRO A 717 -4.24 -5.29 -23.33
CA PRO A 717 -4.15 -5.17 -24.80
C PRO A 717 -3.24 -4.02 -25.27
N GLU A 718 -3.11 -2.98 -24.45
CA GLU A 718 -2.28 -1.82 -24.69
C GLU A 718 -0.77 -2.05 -24.45
N TRP A 719 -0.37 -3.13 -23.77
CA TRP A 719 0.97 -3.30 -23.21
C TRP A 719 2.09 -3.20 -24.24
N ASP A 720 2.04 -4.04 -25.27
CA ASP A 720 3.11 -4.12 -26.26
C ASP A 720 3.29 -2.81 -27.03
N VAL A 721 2.22 -2.02 -27.14
CA VAL A 721 2.18 -0.84 -28.00
C VAL A 721 2.53 0.44 -27.23
N TYR A 722 2.08 0.56 -25.99
CA TYR A 722 2.08 1.84 -25.27
C TYR A 722 2.90 1.84 -23.97
N SER A 723 3.40 0.69 -23.50
CA SER A 723 4.13 0.62 -22.22
C SER A 723 5.37 1.54 -22.19
N ASP A 724 6.14 1.66 -23.28
CA ASP A 724 7.32 2.53 -23.33
C ASP A 724 7.01 4.01 -23.08
N GLU A 725 5.85 4.48 -23.54
CA GLU A 725 5.40 5.86 -23.33
C GLU A 725 4.64 6.02 -22.02
N ALA A 726 3.90 5.00 -21.58
CA ALA A 726 3.04 5.10 -20.39
C ALA A 726 3.84 4.95 -19.08
N LEU A 727 4.85 4.08 -19.05
CA LEU A 727 5.55 3.73 -17.82
C LEU A 727 6.53 4.82 -17.36
N VAL A 728 6.75 4.85 -16.05
CA VAL A 728 7.90 5.57 -15.47
C VAL A 728 9.22 4.93 -15.92
N TYR A 729 10.28 5.72 -15.97
CA TYR A 729 11.63 5.23 -16.24
C TYR A 729 12.60 5.64 -15.11
N PRO A 730 13.49 4.75 -14.62
CA PRO A 730 13.54 3.32 -14.94
C PRO A 730 12.23 2.62 -14.56
N ARG A 731 11.92 1.53 -15.27
CA ARG A 731 10.67 0.77 -15.06
C ARG A 731 10.60 0.34 -13.58
N ALA A 732 9.50 0.68 -12.91
CA ALA A 732 9.28 0.39 -11.50
C ALA A 732 7.93 -0.32 -11.28
N GLY A 733 7.68 -0.76 -10.05
CA GLY A 733 6.54 -1.62 -9.70
C GLY A 733 6.92 -3.09 -9.82
N GLY A 734 6.04 -3.88 -10.40
CA GLY A 734 6.21 -5.33 -10.54
C GLY A 734 5.27 -6.15 -9.67
N TYR A 735 4.10 -5.60 -9.34
CA TYR A 735 3.07 -6.33 -8.60
C TYR A 735 2.59 -7.54 -9.42
N LYS A 736 2.48 -8.71 -8.78
CA LYS A 736 2.12 -9.97 -9.43
C LYS A 736 0.85 -10.54 -8.84
N ARG A 737 -0.04 -11.03 -9.70
CA ARG A 737 -1.27 -11.72 -9.30
C ARG A 737 -1.73 -12.72 -10.37
N LEU A 738 -2.81 -13.44 -10.07
CA LEU A 738 -3.48 -14.35 -11.02
C LEU A 738 -4.61 -13.63 -11.80
N PRO A 739 -4.91 -14.02 -13.05
CA PRO A 739 -4.07 -14.85 -13.93
C PRO A 739 -2.68 -14.23 -14.08
N GLU A 740 -1.67 -15.07 -14.36
CA GLU A 740 -0.26 -14.65 -14.33
C GLU A 740 -0.05 -13.34 -15.08
N GLN A 741 0.34 -12.32 -14.33
CA GLN A 741 0.56 -10.99 -14.84
C GLN A 741 1.52 -10.23 -13.92
N THR A 742 2.17 -9.21 -14.48
CA THR A 742 3.01 -8.27 -13.75
C THR A 742 2.59 -6.85 -14.12
N ALA A 743 2.26 -6.04 -13.12
CA ALA A 743 1.81 -4.68 -13.30
C ALA A 743 2.93 -3.68 -12.94
N TYR A 744 3.06 -2.64 -13.77
CA TYR A 744 4.16 -1.67 -13.69
C TYR A 744 3.64 -0.24 -13.63
N ILE A 745 4.41 0.64 -12.97
CA ILE A 745 4.01 2.01 -12.64
C ILE A 745 3.91 2.89 -13.89
N CYS A 746 2.78 3.57 -14.03
CA CYS A 746 2.54 4.56 -15.07
C CYS A 746 2.87 5.98 -14.59
N CYS A 747 3.23 6.83 -15.55
CA CYS A 747 3.48 8.25 -15.33
C CYS A 747 2.29 9.07 -15.87
N TYR A 748 1.65 9.91 -15.04
CA TYR A 748 0.52 10.73 -15.52
C TYR A 748 0.92 11.89 -16.42
N LYS A 749 2.22 12.19 -16.62
CA LYS A 749 2.66 13.07 -17.72
C LYS A 749 2.39 12.45 -19.09
N SER A 750 2.38 11.12 -19.18
CA SER A 750 1.98 10.38 -20.38
C SER A 750 0.48 10.52 -20.68
N ALA A 751 0.02 9.94 -21.78
CA ALA A 751 -1.39 9.86 -22.11
C ALA A 751 -2.19 8.84 -21.26
N TRP A 752 -1.55 8.07 -20.39
CA TRP A 752 -2.25 7.07 -19.57
C TRP A 752 -3.26 7.69 -18.59
N GLN A 753 -3.08 8.97 -18.23
CA GLN A 753 -4.10 9.74 -17.49
C GLN A 753 -5.44 9.80 -18.24
N ASP A 754 -5.41 9.82 -19.57
CA ASP A 754 -6.62 9.87 -20.40
C ASP A 754 -7.33 8.52 -20.36
N TYR A 755 -6.59 7.42 -20.52
CA TYR A 755 -7.13 6.07 -20.33
C TYR A 755 -7.83 5.93 -18.97
N LEU A 756 -7.15 6.27 -17.87
CA LEU A 756 -7.68 6.06 -16.53
C LEU A 756 -8.92 6.93 -16.26
N ALA A 757 -8.93 8.19 -16.71
CA ALA A 757 -10.09 9.06 -16.59
C ALA A 757 -11.29 8.54 -17.38
N TRP A 758 -11.06 8.08 -18.61
CA TRP A 758 -12.09 7.46 -19.45
C TRP A 758 -12.60 6.15 -18.85
N ALA A 759 -11.71 5.32 -18.32
CA ALA A 759 -12.04 4.04 -17.70
C ALA A 759 -12.98 4.22 -16.50
N ILE A 760 -12.63 5.12 -15.57
CA ILE A 760 -13.45 5.41 -14.38
C ILE A 760 -14.80 5.99 -14.79
N ALA A 761 -14.81 6.96 -15.71
CA ALA A 761 -16.05 7.56 -16.21
C ALA A 761 -16.99 6.50 -16.81
N ARG A 762 -16.45 5.66 -17.69
CA ARG A 762 -17.20 4.59 -18.35
C ARG A 762 -17.77 3.60 -17.35
N THR A 763 -16.98 3.14 -16.39
CA THR A 763 -17.45 2.12 -15.45
C THR A 763 -18.46 2.68 -14.45
N MET A 764 -18.35 3.95 -14.06
CA MET A 764 -19.41 4.64 -13.32
C MET A 764 -20.71 4.73 -14.11
N ASP A 765 -20.64 5.12 -15.38
CA ASP A 765 -21.82 5.25 -16.24
C ASP A 765 -22.46 3.88 -16.54
N GLU A 766 -21.64 2.85 -16.69
CA GLU A 766 -22.09 1.51 -17.06
C GLU A 766 -22.63 0.70 -15.86
N PHE A 767 -21.99 0.77 -14.69
CA PHE A 767 -22.28 -0.10 -13.55
C PHE A 767 -22.91 0.61 -12.34
N ASP A 768 -23.03 1.94 -12.38
CA ASP A 768 -23.58 2.78 -11.30
C ASP A 768 -22.84 2.69 -9.95
N MET A 769 -21.53 2.40 -9.98
CA MET A 769 -20.68 2.40 -8.77
C MET A 769 -20.64 3.79 -8.09
N ASP A 770 -20.36 3.81 -6.79
CA ASP A 770 -20.44 5.02 -5.96
C ASP A 770 -19.13 5.80 -5.86
N GLY A 771 -18.13 5.41 -6.64
CA GLY A 771 -16.83 6.05 -6.69
C GLY A 771 -15.71 5.03 -6.80
N VAL A 772 -14.51 5.47 -6.42
CA VAL A 772 -13.27 4.72 -6.62
C VAL A 772 -12.55 4.51 -5.31
N TYR A 773 -12.00 3.31 -5.18
CA TYR A 773 -10.93 2.98 -4.27
C TYR A 773 -9.63 3.07 -5.08
N LEU A 774 -8.78 4.03 -4.75
CA LEU A 774 -7.52 4.30 -5.43
C LEU A 774 -6.36 3.78 -4.59
N ASP A 775 -5.44 3.09 -5.23
CA ASP A 775 -4.13 2.75 -4.65
C ASP A 775 -3.06 3.55 -5.37
N GLY A 776 -2.19 4.24 -4.62
CA GLY A 776 -1.03 5.06 -5.05
C GLY A 776 -1.20 6.00 -6.25
N THR A 777 -2.44 6.30 -6.66
CA THR A 777 -2.78 7.13 -7.83
C THR A 777 -2.41 8.60 -7.58
N GLU A 778 -2.30 9.00 -6.33
CA GLU A 778 -1.86 10.32 -5.88
C GLU A 778 -0.32 10.46 -5.84
N PHE A 779 0.43 9.38 -6.06
CA PHE A 779 1.88 9.40 -5.90
C PHE A 779 2.56 10.19 -7.04
N PRO A 780 3.34 11.24 -6.73
CA PRO A 780 4.08 12.01 -7.73
C PRO A 780 5.38 11.28 -8.07
N TRP A 781 5.30 10.17 -8.79
CA TRP A 781 6.46 9.32 -9.11
C TRP A 781 7.61 10.11 -9.73
N GLY A 782 8.83 9.82 -9.26
CA GLY A 782 10.06 10.23 -9.94
C GLY A 782 10.17 9.48 -11.27
N CYS A 783 10.31 10.20 -12.36
CA CYS A 783 10.38 9.63 -13.70
C CYS A 783 11.49 10.32 -14.50
N SER A 784 12.22 9.50 -15.26
CA SER A 784 13.26 9.95 -16.18
C SER A 784 12.99 9.55 -17.63
N ASN A 785 11.73 9.32 -17.98
CA ASN A 785 11.36 8.94 -19.35
C ASN A 785 11.35 10.17 -20.26
N LEU A 786 12.51 10.45 -20.86
CA LEU A 786 12.71 11.61 -21.74
C LEU A 786 11.72 11.64 -22.92
N GLY A 787 11.27 10.47 -23.39
CA GLY A 787 10.36 10.36 -24.53
C GLY A 787 8.97 10.96 -24.29
N HIS A 788 8.52 11.07 -23.03
CA HIS A 788 7.32 11.84 -22.67
C HIS A 788 7.63 13.11 -21.85
N GLY A 789 8.90 13.54 -21.85
CA GLY A 789 9.35 14.80 -21.24
C GLY A 789 9.59 14.76 -19.73
N CYS A 790 9.92 13.60 -19.16
CA CYS A 790 10.35 13.47 -17.76
C CYS A 790 11.86 13.24 -17.67
N GLY A 791 12.47 13.74 -16.60
CA GLY A 791 13.90 13.66 -16.32
C GLY A 791 14.76 14.59 -17.16
N TYR A 792 16.05 14.60 -16.86
CA TYR A 792 17.07 15.38 -17.55
C TYR A 792 18.43 14.69 -17.43
N VAL A 793 19.34 14.99 -18.37
CA VAL A 793 20.73 14.53 -18.29
C VAL A 793 21.54 15.59 -17.54
N GLY A 794 22.11 15.22 -16.41
CA GLY A 794 22.90 16.11 -15.56
C GLY A 794 24.27 16.41 -16.15
N ALA A 795 24.98 17.37 -15.54
CA ALA A 795 26.37 17.69 -15.91
C ALA A 795 27.35 16.52 -15.63
N ASP A 796 26.93 15.56 -14.82
CA ASP A 796 27.60 14.28 -14.56
C ASP A 796 27.38 13.24 -15.67
N GLY A 797 26.58 13.56 -16.69
CA GLY A 797 26.19 12.65 -17.76
C GLY A 797 25.16 11.60 -17.33
N GLN A 798 24.65 11.65 -16.10
CA GLN A 798 23.66 10.71 -15.59
C GLN A 798 22.24 11.22 -15.85
N LEU A 799 21.31 10.28 -15.97
CA LEU A 799 19.89 10.57 -16.14
C LEU A 799 19.23 10.72 -14.76
N HIS A 800 18.73 11.93 -14.47
CA HIS A 800 18.08 12.27 -13.21
C HIS A 800 16.55 12.35 -13.37
N PRO A 801 15.76 11.99 -12.34
CA PRO A 801 14.32 12.03 -12.42
C PRO A 801 13.75 13.44 -12.21
N THR A 802 12.60 13.70 -12.82
CA THR A 802 11.70 14.79 -12.44
C THR A 802 10.45 14.22 -11.76
N TYR A 803 9.79 15.01 -10.92
CA TYR A 803 8.60 14.60 -10.16
C TYR A 803 7.32 15.23 -10.72
N THR A 804 6.30 14.42 -10.94
CA THR A 804 5.07 14.78 -11.67
C THR A 804 3.97 15.40 -10.79
N PHE A 805 4.32 16.27 -9.83
CA PHE A 805 3.33 16.83 -8.89
C PHE A 805 2.13 17.49 -9.57
N PHE A 806 2.36 18.30 -10.60
CA PHE A 806 1.28 19.03 -11.26
C PHE A 806 0.43 18.12 -12.14
N GLU A 807 1.06 17.18 -12.85
CA GLU A 807 0.38 16.22 -13.70
C GLU A 807 -0.45 15.21 -12.87
N THR A 808 0.13 14.65 -11.80
CA THR A 808 -0.60 13.77 -10.87
C THR A 808 -1.72 14.52 -10.16
N ARG A 809 -1.50 15.79 -9.79
CA ARG A 809 -2.56 16.63 -9.21
C ARG A 809 -3.73 16.82 -10.19
N GLU A 810 -3.46 17.15 -11.44
CA GLU A 810 -4.53 17.29 -12.44
C GLU A 810 -5.26 15.96 -12.67
N MET A 811 -4.56 14.83 -12.65
CA MET A 811 -5.20 13.51 -12.71
C MET A 811 -6.15 13.28 -11.53
N MET A 812 -5.68 13.48 -10.30
CA MET A 812 -6.50 13.32 -9.09
C MET A 812 -7.72 14.26 -9.09
N LYS A 813 -7.54 15.49 -9.57
CA LYS A 813 -8.63 16.44 -9.76
C LYS A 813 -9.64 15.99 -10.83
N ARG A 814 -9.19 15.41 -11.95
CA ARG A 814 -10.07 14.82 -12.97
C ARG A 814 -10.90 13.69 -12.39
N ILE A 815 -10.29 12.76 -11.64
CA ILE A 815 -11.00 11.67 -10.96
C ILE A 815 -12.06 12.22 -10.02
N TYR A 816 -11.69 13.20 -9.19
CA TYR A 816 -12.64 13.84 -8.27
C TYR A 816 -13.81 14.48 -9.01
N ALA A 817 -13.56 15.19 -10.11
CA ALA A 817 -14.60 15.77 -10.94
C ALA A 817 -15.52 14.71 -11.57
N ILE A 818 -14.96 13.62 -12.08
CA ILE A 818 -15.70 12.48 -12.64
C ILE A 818 -16.67 11.92 -11.58
N VAL A 819 -16.15 11.58 -10.40
CA VAL A 819 -16.95 11.00 -9.32
C VAL A 819 -18.01 12.00 -8.85
N LYS A 820 -17.64 13.24 -8.51
CA LYS A 820 -18.56 14.22 -7.92
C LYS A 820 -19.63 14.73 -8.87
N SER A 821 -19.35 14.77 -10.18
CA SER A 821 -20.34 15.19 -11.18
C SER A 821 -21.41 14.12 -11.42
N ARG A 822 -21.07 12.84 -11.28
CA ARG A 822 -22.00 11.71 -11.42
C ARG A 822 -22.74 11.41 -10.12
N LYS A 823 -22.02 11.39 -9.00
CA LYS A 823 -22.54 11.11 -7.66
C LYS A 823 -21.97 12.16 -6.69
N PRO A 824 -22.75 13.21 -6.29
CA PRO A 824 -22.26 14.23 -5.36
C PRO A 824 -21.76 13.66 -4.02
N GLN A 825 -22.38 12.56 -3.56
CA GLN A 825 -21.98 11.80 -2.37
C GLN A 825 -20.93 10.73 -2.65
N GLY A 826 -20.51 10.55 -3.90
CA GLY A 826 -19.54 9.54 -4.31
C GLY A 826 -18.16 9.81 -3.73
N GLN A 827 -17.35 8.75 -3.63
CA GLN A 827 -16.10 8.74 -2.87
C GLN A 827 -14.88 8.57 -3.79
N VAL A 828 -13.80 9.25 -3.42
CA VAL A 828 -12.45 9.04 -3.95
C VAL A 828 -11.61 8.63 -2.74
N ASN A 829 -11.66 7.34 -2.40
CA ASN A 829 -10.93 6.81 -1.24
C ASN A 829 -9.52 6.44 -1.68
N VAL A 830 -8.49 6.99 -1.04
CA VAL A 830 -7.10 6.87 -1.50
C VAL A 830 -6.25 6.12 -0.49
N HIS A 831 -5.74 4.96 -0.87
CA HIS A 831 -4.67 4.27 -0.17
C HIS A 831 -3.34 4.93 -0.54
N ASN A 832 -2.67 5.48 0.46
CA ASN A 832 -1.42 6.19 0.31
C ASN A 832 -0.42 5.63 1.32
N SER A 833 0.71 5.11 0.86
CA SER A 833 1.76 4.57 1.73
C SER A 833 3.08 5.21 1.34
N THR A 834 3.86 5.65 2.34
CA THR A 834 5.14 6.38 2.15
C THR A 834 5.02 7.74 1.45
N CYS A 835 3.78 8.23 1.23
CA CYS A 835 3.49 9.44 0.48
C CYS A 835 2.33 10.22 1.09
N MET A 836 2.64 11.38 1.67
CA MET A 836 1.71 12.37 2.21
C MET A 836 1.96 13.71 1.52
N THR A 837 1.70 13.75 0.22
CA THR A 837 1.89 14.95 -0.60
C THR A 837 0.55 15.61 -0.89
N ILE A 838 0.28 16.73 -0.21
CA ILE A 838 -1.03 17.38 -0.24
C ILE A 838 -1.45 17.93 -1.62
N PRO A 839 -0.55 18.42 -2.50
CA PRO A 839 -0.94 18.86 -3.84
C PRO A 839 -1.72 17.81 -4.63
N THR A 840 -1.40 16.53 -4.46
CA THR A 840 -2.10 15.43 -5.14
C THR A 840 -3.20 14.83 -4.27
N LEU A 841 -2.95 14.64 -2.96
CA LEU A 841 -3.90 14.01 -2.03
C LEU A 841 -5.11 14.89 -1.69
N ALA A 842 -5.05 16.22 -1.88
CA ALA A 842 -6.15 17.15 -1.56
C ALA A 842 -7.50 16.75 -2.18
N TRP A 843 -7.47 16.02 -3.30
CA TRP A 843 -8.64 15.55 -4.03
C TRP A 843 -9.23 14.24 -3.52
N ALA A 844 -8.59 13.55 -2.57
CA ALA A 844 -9.18 12.39 -1.90
C ALA A 844 -10.39 12.79 -1.06
N THR A 845 -11.46 11.98 -0.97
CA THR A 845 -12.53 12.17 0.03
C THR A 845 -12.14 11.69 1.42
N SER A 846 -11.29 10.67 1.46
CA SER A 846 -10.60 10.12 2.63
C SER A 846 -9.34 9.41 2.16
N SER A 847 -8.36 9.28 3.06
CA SER A 847 -7.12 8.55 2.82
C SER A 847 -6.89 7.47 3.87
N TRP A 848 -6.00 6.53 3.58
CA TRP A 848 -5.56 5.54 4.55
C TRP A 848 -4.12 5.11 4.26
N ASP A 849 -3.34 5.05 5.34
CA ASP A 849 -1.88 4.95 5.34
C ASP A 849 -1.45 3.95 6.43
N GLY A 850 -0.21 3.46 6.40
CA GLY A 850 0.35 2.56 7.41
C GLY A 850 0.74 1.18 6.88
N GLU A 851 0.46 0.85 5.61
CA GLU A 851 0.91 -0.41 5.01
C GLU A 851 2.44 -0.54 5.00
N GLN A 852 3.17 0.57 4.98
CA GLN A 852 4.63 0.58 5.05
C GLN A 852 5.18 -0.19 6.26
N PHE A 853 4.39 -0.37 7.32
CA PHE A 853 4.78 -1.14 8.51
C PHE A 853 4.37 -2.62 8.46
N GLY A 854 3.52 -3.04 7.52
CA GLY A 854 2.94 -4.38 7.46
C GLY A 854 3.95 -5.52 7.29
N GLY A 855 5.14 -5.22 6.75
CA GLY A 855 6.25 -6.17 6.63
C GLY A 855 7.12 -6.31 7.88
N ILE A 856 6.84 -5.59 8.97
CA ILE A 856 7.63 -5.63 10.20
C ILE A 856 7.01 -6.63 11.18
N ASP A 857 7.72 -7.71 11.49
CA ASP A 857 7.26 -8.69 12.47
C ASP A 857 7.33 -8.18 13.92
N ARG A 858 6.34 -8.59 14.73
CA ARG A 858 6.35 -8.41 16.18
C ARG A 858 7.38 -9.37 16.78
N THR A 859 8.37 -8.82 17.48
CA THR A 859 9.35 -9.59 18.25
C THR A 859 9.50 -8.98 19.65
N GLU A 860 10.23 -9.63 20.55
CA GLU A 860 10.57 -9.05 21.86
C GLU A 860 11.30 -7.68 21.75
N LYS A 861 12.00 -7.45 20.64
CA LYS A 861 12.75 -6.21 20.36
C LYS A 861 11.93 -5.20 19.56
N THR A 862 10.87 -5.62 18.88
CA THR A 862 10.04 -4.76 18.03
C THR A 862 8.81 -4.29 18.81
N TRP A 863 8.89 -3.09 19.38
CA TRP A 863 7.75 -2.46 20.03
C TRP A 863 6.97 -1.57 19.03
N PRO A 864 5.62 -1.65 18.98
CA PRO A 864 4.81 -0.87 18.05
C PRO A 864 5.11 0.64 17.98
N LEU A 865 5.34 1.28 19.13
CA LEU A 865 5.61 2.72 19.16
C LEU A 865 7.05 3.08 18.83
N ASP A 866 7.95 2.09 18.73
CA ASP A 866 9.29 2.30 18.15
C ASP A 866 9.21 2.32 16.61
N VAL A 867 8.21 1.62 16.03
CA VAL A 867 7.93 1.58 14.58
C VAL A 867 7.10 2.79 14.14
N LEU A 868 6.06 3.12 14.90
CA LEU A 868 5.19 4.26 14.66
C LEU A 868 5.17 5.18 15.90
N PRO A 869 6.20 6.03 16.08
CA PRO A 869 6.25 7.01 17.15
C PRO A 869 5.07 7.99 17.12
N LEU A 870 4.67 8.51 18.30
CA LEU A 870 3.49 9.38 18.41
C LEU A 870 3.66 10.74 17.72
N ASP A 871 4.89 11.25 17.63
CA ASP A 871 5.17 12.46 16.87
C ASP A 871 5.08 12.24 15.37
N SER A 872 5.58 11.10 14.86
CA SER A 872 5.34 10.65 13.48
C SER A 872 3.84 10.49 13.21
N PHE A 873 3.11 9.84 14.13
CA PHE A 873 1.65 9.69 14.03
C PHE A 873 0.95 11.04 13.87
N ARG A 874 1.29 12.01 14.73
CA ARG A 874 0.73 13.37 14.72
C ARG A 874 1.17 14.19 13.51
N CYS A 875 2.34 13.90 12.95
CA CYS A 875 2.86 14.56 11.76
C CYS A 875 2.15 14.09 10.47
N GLU A 876 1.95 12.78 10.29
CA GLU A 876 1.50 12.21 9.00
C GLU A 876 0.09 11.60 9.05
N PHE A 877 -0.21 10.78 10.04
CA PHE A 877 -1.34 9.83 10.00
C PHE A 877 -2.68 10.39 10.51
N MET A 878 -2.70 11.63 11.00
CA MET A 878 -3.90 12.23 11.61
C MET A 878 -4.94 12.77 10.63
N GLY A 879 -4.57 13.15 9.41
CA GLY A 879 -5.49 13.74 8.43
C GLY A 879 -5.94 15.19 8.70
N ARG A 880 -6.07 15.57 9.98
CA ARG A 880 -6.61 16.85 10.44
C ARG A 880 -5.85 18.07 9.92
N GLN A 881 -4.53 18.09 10.13
CA GLN A 881 -3.60 19.13 9.69
C GLN A 881 -3.55 19.28 8.16
N TRP A 882 -3.89 18.20 7.44
CA TRP A 882 -3.95 18.16 5.98
C TRP A 882 -5.28 18.66 5.43
N GLY A 883 -6.37 18.43 6.16
CA GLY A 883 -7.74 18.64 5.69
C GLY A 883 -8.28 17.47 4.87
N VAL A 884 -7.70 16.28 5.00
CA VAL A 884 -8.15 15.03 4.37
C VAL A 884 -8.38 14.00 5.48
N PRO A 885 -9.59 13.46 5.67
CA PRO A 885 -9.85 12.48 6.71
C PRO A 885 -9.01 11.22 6.51
N ALA A 886 -8.31 10.74 7.55
CA ALA A 886 -7.37 9.63 7.46
C ALA A 886 -7.79 8.43 8.33
N GLU A 887 -7.51 7.22 7.84
CA GLU A 887 -7.56 5.96 8.59
C GLU A 887 -6.17 5.33 8.62
N LEU A 888 -5.87 4.54 9.65
CA LEU A 888 -4.68 3.71 9.68
C LEU A 888 -4.97 2.33 9.06
N LEU A 889 -4.06 1.82 8.27
CA LEU A 889 -4.03 0.45 7.77
C LEU A 889 -3.15 -0.42 8.68
N CYS A 890 -3.62 -1.63 8.95
CA CYS A 890 -2.97 -2.62 9.78
C CYS A 890 -3.23 -4.02 9.23
N TYR A 891 -2.18 -4.82 9.07
CA TYR A 891 -2.25 -6.23 8.64
C TYR A 891 -1.93 -7.21 9.79
N GLY A 892 -2.15 -6.78 11.04
CA GLY A 892 -1.82 -7.58 12.23
C GLY A 892 -0.33 -7.61 12.58
N ARG A 893 0.49 -6.79 11.91
CA ARG A 893 1.93 -6.66 12.10
C ARG A 893 2.36 -5.19 11.91
N PRO A 894 3.26 -4.65 12.75
CA PRO A 894 3.80 -5.22 13.99
C PRO A 894 2.80 -5.13 15.16
N TYR A 895 1.61 -4.59 14.95
CA TYR A 895 0.56 -4.44 15.96
C TYR A 895 -0.71 -5.15 15.50
N THR A 896 -1.51 -5.66 16.44
CA THR A 896 -2.85 -6.20 16.13
C THR A 896 -3.83 -5.07 15.78
N TYR A 897 -5.04 -5.42 15.36
CA TYR A 897 -6.10 -4.45 15.11
C TYR A 897 -6.46 -3.64 16.38
N GLU A 898 -6.58 -4.30 17.52
CA GLU A 898 -6.89 -3.69 18.81
C GLU A 898 -5.74 -2.81 19.32
N GLU A 899 -4.50 -3.24 19.17
CA GLU A 899 -3.32 -2.44 19.52
C GLU A 899 -3.23 -1.18 18.63
N ALA A 900 -3.50 -1.31 17.32
CA ALA A 900 -3.59 -0.17 16.42
C ALA A 900 -4.69 0.82 16.83
N LEU A 901 -5.86 0.33 17.28
CA LEU A 901 -6.92 1.17 17.84
C LEU A 901 -6.49 1.89 19.12
N ALA A 902 -5.71 1.22 19.98
CA ALA A 902 -5.18 1.86 21.19
C ALA A 902 -4.28 3.06 20.87
N ILE A 903 -3.48 2.97 19.80
CA ILE A 903 -2.63 4.06 19.31
C ILE A 903 -3.46 5.16 18.63
N THR A 904 -4.43 4.78 17.79
CA THR A 904 -5.11 5.72 16.85
C THR A 904 -6.30 6.45 17.44
N LEU A 905 -7.12 5.81 18.29
CA LEU A 905 -8.34 6.42 18.83
C LEU A 905 -8.08 7.70 19.66
N PRO A 906 -7.00 7.81 20.47
CA PRO A 906 -6.64 9.07 21.13
C PRO A 906 -6.39 10.24 20.17
N HIS A 907 -6.15 9.97 18.88
CA HIS A 907 -5.87 10.94 17.83
C HIS A 907 -7.07 11.21 16.91
N ASP A 908 -8.27 10.68 17.21
CA ASP A 908 -9.48 10.78 16.37
C ASP A 908 -9.36 10.11 15.00
N VAL A 909 -8.47 9.12 14.90
CA VAL A 909 -8.24 8.29 13.72
C VAL A 909 -8.82 6.89 13.94
N LEU A 910 -9.42 6.32 12.90
CA LEU A 910 -9.91 4.94 12.90
C LEU A 910 -8.92 4.03 12.18
N VAL A 911 -8.98 2.73 12.47
CA VAL A 911 -8.23 1.70 11.76
C VAL A 911 -9.16 1.01 10.77
N ARG A 912 -8.69 0.77 9.54
CA ARG A 912 -9.41 -0.05 8.55
C ARG A 912 -9.77 -1.39 9.22
N PRO A 913 -11.07 -1.80 9.27
CA PRO A 913 -11.47 -2.91 10.14
C PRO A 913 -10.83 -4.25 9.78
N GLY A 914 -10.02 -4.79 10.70
CA GLY A 914 -9.69 -6.23 10.76
C GLY A 914 -10.71 -7.03 11.58
N ASN A 915 -11.55 -6.34 12.36
CA ASN A 915 -12.67 -6.88 13.13
C ASN A 915 -13.85 -5.90 13.01
N VAL A 916 -14.85 -6.23 12.20
CA VAL A 916 -15.95 -5.32 11.84
C VAL A 916 -16.92 -5.12 13.01
N GLU A 917 -17.07 -6.12 13.87
CA GLU A 917 -17.92 -6.09 15.05
C GLU A 917 -17.38 -5.12 16.11
N LEU A 918 -16.06 -5.13 16.34
CA LEU A 918 -15.42 -4.15 17.22
C LEU A 918 -15.50 -2.74 16.62
N ALA A 919 -15.25 -2.61 15.32
CA ALA A 919 -15.40 -1.32 14.61
C ALA A 919 -16.84 -0.79 14.74
N SER A 920 -17.84 -1.67 14.58
CA SER A 920 -19.27 -1.37 14.74
C SER A 920 -19.59 -0.81 16.13
N LYS A 921 -19.10 -1.44 17.20
CA LYS A 921 -19.28 -0.93 18.57
C LYS A 921 -18.76 0.51 18.71
N ILE A 922 -17.57 0.79 18.17
CA ILE A 922 -16.96 2.12 18.18
C ILE A 922 -17.80 3.13 17.38
N TRP A 923 -18.20 2.76 16.15
CA TRP A 923 -18.99 3.61 15.26
C TRP A 923 -20.35 3.96 15.85
N LEU A 924 -21.08 2.96 16.35
CA LEU A 924 -22.42 3.13 16.91
C LEU A 924 -22.38 3.88 18.24
N ALA A 925 -21.35 3.66 19.07
CA ALA A 925 -21.17 4.44 20.29
C ALA A 925 -20.90 5.92 19.98
N ALA A 926 -20.02 6.22 19.02
CA ALA A 926 -19.73 7.59 18.60
C ALA A 926 -20.96 8.28 17.98
N GLU A 927 -21.74 7.57 17.16
CA GLU A 927 -22.99 8.10 16.57
C GLU A 927 -24.07 8.34 17.64
N ARG A 928 -24.33 7.36 18.51
CA ARG A 928 -25.31 7.48 19.61
C ARG A 928 -24.96 8.61 20.56
N PHE A 929 -23.68 8.83 20.85
CA PHE A 929 -23.21 9.95 21.65
C PHE A 929 -23.44 11.31 20.96
N GLY A 930 -23.42 11.33 19.62
CA GLY A 930 -23.41 12.55 18.82
C GLY A 930 -22.01 13.17 18.71
N ARG A 931 -20.99 12.36 18.39
CA ARG A 931 -19.59 12.81 18.22
C ARG A 931 -19.49 14.05 17.32
N LYS A 932 -20.27 14.10 16.23
CA LYS A 932 -20.23 15.21 15.26
C LYS A 932 -20.60 16.57 15.87
N GLN A 933 -21.37 16.60 16.96
CA GLN A 933 -21.73 17.83 17.68
C GLN A 933 -20.85 18.09 18.91
N ALA A 934 -19.85 17.23 19.15
CA ALA A 934 -18.96 17.34 20.30
C ALA A 934 -17.72 18.17 19.95
N GLN A 935 -17.19 18.86 20.96
CA GLN A 935 -15.83 19.40 20.89
C GLN A 935 -14.85 18.27 21.22
N TRP A 936 -13.87 18.05 20.35
CA TRP A 936 -12.76 17.14 20.63
C TRP A 936 -11.63 17.86 21.38
N LEU A 937 -11.17 17.25 22.46
CA LEU A 937 -10.12 17.72 23.35
C LEU A 937 -9.01 16.65 23.39
N PRO A 938 -7.96 16.81 22.54
CA PRO A 938 -6.90 15.80 22.42
C PRO A 938 -5.99 15.78 23.65
N TYR A 939 -5.37 14.63 23.92
CA TYR A 939 -4.51 14.43 25.11
C TYR A 939 -3.33 15.41 25.21
N TRP A 940 -2.84 15.94 24.09
CA TRP A 940 -1.76 16.94 24.09
C TRP A 940 -2.24 18.37 24.39
N ASN A 941 -3.55 18.60 24.50
CA ASN A 941 -4.12 19.92 24.79
C ASN A 941 -5.42 19.83 25.61
N ASN A 942 -5.45 19.01 26.67
CA ASN A 942 -6.64 18.86 27.51
C ASN A 942 -6.39 18.77 29.02
N ALA A 943 -5.19 19.10 29.51
CA ALA A 943 -4.81 19.01 30.93
C ALA A 943 -5.75 19.75 31.90
N LYS A 944 -6.50 20.75 31.43
CA LYS A 944 -7.55 21.44 32.21
C LYS A 944 -8.77 20.56 32.52
N PHE A 945 -9.02 19.54 31.69
CA PHE A 945 -10.23 18.73 31.68
C PHE A 945 -10.02 17.32 32.22
N VAL A 946 -8.81 16.77 32.09
CA VAL A 946 -8.48 15.42 32.54
C VAL A 946 -7.03 15.30 32.96
N THR A 947 -6.79 14.46 33.97
CA THR A 947 -5.45 13.99 34.35
C THR A 947 -5.47 12.46 34.51
N THR A 948 -4.30 11.84 34.31
CA THR A 948 -4.08 10.41 34.51
C THR A 948 -2.98 10.20 35.55
N ASN A 949 -3.02 9.07 36.25
CA ASN A 949 -2.01 8.71 37.26
C ASN A 949 -0.70 8.17 36.67
N ASN A 950 -0.62 7.99 35.35
CA ASN A 950 0.53 7.45 34.65
C ASN A 950 0.71 8.18 33.30
N PRO A 951 1.93 8.68 32.98
CA PRO A 951 2.20 9.41 31.73
C PRO A 951 1.98 8.56 30.46
N ASP A 952 2.06 7.24 30.56
CA ASP A 952 1.81 6.32 29.45
C ASP A 952 0.30 6.09 29.20
N VAL A 953 -0.56 6.53 30.13
CA VAL A 953 -2.01 6.48 29.98
C VAL A 953 -2.49 7.82 29.40
N LEU A 954 -2.90 7.78 28.14
CA LEU A 954 -3.41 8.93 27.40
C LEU A 954 -4.93 8.96 27.45
N ALA A 955 -5.51 10.16 27.56
CA ALA A 955 -6.95 10.36 27.53
C ALA A 955 -7.33 11.50 26.57
N SER A 956 -8.19 11.23 25.59
CA SER A 956 -8.80 12.24 24.71
C SER A 956 -10.31 12.25 24.90
N ILE A 957 -10.93 13.44 24.82
CA ILE A 957 -12.35 13.62 25.19
C ILE A 957 -13.13 14.20 24.02
N TYR A 958 -14.28 13.63 23.71
CA TYR A 958 -15.35 14.32 23.00
C TYR A 958 -16.37 14.81 24.02
N THR A 959 -16.59 16.13 24.14
CA THR A 959 -17.53 16.71 25.10
C THR A 959 -18.70 17.41 24.42
N ARG A 960 -19.90 17.21 24.96
CA ARG A 960 -21.12 17.96 24.61
C ARG A 960 -21.60 18.82 25.78
N GLY A 961 -20.67 19.21 26.66
CA GLY A 961 -20.97 19.95 27.88
C GLY A 961 -21.86 19.13 28.82
N ALA A 962 -22.93 19.75 29.31
CA ALA A 962 -23.90 19.13 30.21
C ALA A 962 -24.60 17.86 29.66
N LYS A 963 -24.52 17.59 28.36
CA LYS A 963 -25.12 16.39 27.74
C LYS A 963 -24.28 15.13 27.94
N GLY A 964 -23.01 15.24 28.35
CA GLY A 964 -22.11 14.09 28.53
C GLY A 964 -20.79 14.24 27.80
N ALA A 965 -19.92 13.26 28.04
CA ALA A 965 -18.62 13.13 27.40
C ALA A 965 -18.38 11.68 26.95
N LEU A 966 -17.58 11.50 25.90
CA LEU A 966 -17.06 10.22 25.43
C LEU A 966 -15.54 10.28 25.53
N VAL A 967 -14.95 9.47 26.40
CA VAL A 967 -13.53 9.54 26.75
C VAL A 967 -12.84 8.30 26.22
N VAL A 968 -11.85 8.47 25.35
CA VAL A 968 -10.94 7.40 24.93
C VAL A 968 -9.76 7.40 25.88
N VAL A 969 -9.49 6.26 26.52
CA VAL A 969 -8.36 6.07 27.42
C VAL A 969 -7.51 4.93 26.89
N SER A 970 -6.23 5.17 26.63
CA SER A 970 -5.29 4.15 26.10
C SER A 970 -4.05 4.06 26.98
N ASN A 971 -3.58 2.85 27.26
CA ASN A 971 -2.27 2.62 27.86
C ASN A 971 -1.27 2.29 26.75
N LEU A 972 -0.34 3.19 26.51
CA LEU A 972 0.70 3.06 25.49
C LEU A 972 2.06 2.61 26.07
N GLY A 973 2.10 2.34 27.38
CA GLY A 973 3.27 1.84 28.08
C GLY A 973 3.43 0.34 27.88
N ARG A 974 4.63 -0.18 28.20
CA ARG A 974 4.98 -1.59 28.01
C ARG A 974 4.36 -2.54 29.06
N SER A 975 3.78 -2.00 30.13
CA SER A 975 3.30 -2.76 31.28
C SER A 975 1.81 -2.58 31.52
N HIS A 976 1.18 -3.59 32.12
CA HIS A 976 -0.14 -3.48 32.70
C HIS A 976 -0.15 -2.45 33.84
N VAL A 977 -1.21 -1.63 33.90
CA VAL A 977 -1.36 -0.60 34.94
C VAL A 977 -2.76 -0.62 35.55
N GLN A 978 -2.86 -0.20 36.80
CA GLN A 978 -4.11 0.26 37.39
C GLN A 978 -4.30 1.73 37.02
N ALA A 979 -5.01 1.98 35.91
CA ALA A 979 -5.24 3.34 35.42
C ALA A 979 -6.24 4.06 36.32
N SER A 980 -5.98 5.34 36.60
CA SER A 980 -6.90 6.25 37.25
C SER A 980 -7.02 7.53 36.42
N VAL A 981 -8.21 7.79 35.91
CA VAL A 981 -8.54 8.95 35.08
C VAL A 981 -9.40 9.90 35.90
N THR A 982 -8.92 11.12 36.12
CA THR A 982 -9.63 12.14 36.88
C THR A 982 -10.20 13.19 35.94
N LEU A 983 -11.52 13.19 35.77
CA LEU A 983 -12.24 14.17 34.97
C LEU A 983 -12.58 15.40 35.81
N ASN A 984 -12.24 16.59 35.30
CA ASN A 984 -12.71 17.85 35.86
C ASN A 984 -14.16 18.09 35.41
N LEU A 985 -15.12 17.47 36.12
CA LEU A 985 -16.54 17.52 35.80
C LEU A 985 -17.06 18.96 35.64
N ARG A 986 -16.60 19.88 36.50
CA ARG A 986 -16.96 21.31 36.41
C ARG A 986 -16.46 21.94 35.11
N ALA A 987 -15.20 21.72 34.74
CA ALA A 987 -14.66 22.26 33.48
C ALA A 987 -15.34 21.66 32.25
N LEU A 988 -15.83 20.41 32.35
CA LEU A 988 -16.61 19.74 31.31
C LEU A 988 -18.10 20.15 31.32
N GLY A 989 -18.56 20.92 32.30
CA GLY A 989 -19.97 21.31 32.45
C GLY A 989 -20.90 20.17 32.90
N LEU A 990 -20.34 19.13 33.52
CA LEU A 990 -21.06 17.96 34.04
C LEU A 990 -21.40 18.12 35.54
N PRO A 991 -22.48 17.49 36.03
CA PRO A 991 -22.81 17.46 37.46
C PRO A 991 -21.77 16.66 38.26
N SER A 992 -21.79 16.77 39.59
CA SER A 992 -20.88 16.02 40.48
C SER A 992 -21.08 14.50 40.43
N ASN A 993 -22.30 14.06 40.09
CA ASN A 993 -22.68 12.65 40.03
C ASN A 993 -22.91 12.24 38.57
N VAL A 994 -22.04 11.37 38.06
CA VAL A 994 -22.07 10.86 36.70
C VAL A 994 -22.16 9.34 36.68
N VAL A 995 -22.71 8.80 35.61
CA VAL A 995 -22.69 7.37 35.29
C VAL A 995 -21.65 7.15 34.20
N VAL A 996 -20.80 6.13 34.37
CA VAL A 996 -19.75 5.77 33.43
C VAL A 996 -19.95 4.34 32.96
N GLU A 997 -19.90 4.15 31.65
CA GLU A 997 -20.01 2.84 31.00
C GLU A 997 -18.88 2.72 29.96
N ASP A 998 -18.15 1.60 29.96
CA ASP A 998 -17.29 1.25 28.82
C ASP A 998 -18.17 0.72 27.70
N VAL A 999 -18.23 1.44 26.57
CA VAL A 999 -19.14 1.12 25.46
C VAL A 999 -18.69 -0.09 24.65
N ILE A 1000 -17.49 -0.61 24.89
CA ILE A 1000 -16.94 -1.77 24.17
C ILE A 1000 -17.44 -3.10 24.76
N ASP A 1001 -17.44 -3.22 26.09
CA ASP A 1001 -17.87 -4.43 26.79
C ASP A 1001 -19.14 -4.24 27.65
N GLY A 1002 -19.65 -3.01 27.79
CA GLY A 1002 -20.85 -2.67 28.53
C GLY A 1002 -20.65 -2.55 30.04
N THR A 1003 -19.40 -2.61 30.52
CA THR A 1003 -19.11 -2.58 31.96
C THR A 1003 -19.44 -1.21 32.55
N ALA A 1004 -20.27 -1.19 33.60
CA ALA A 1004 -20.48 0.00 34.41
C ALA A 1004 -19.27 0.23 35.33
N LEU A 1005 -18.73 1.44 35.34
CA LEU A 1005 -17.58 1.82 36.15
C LEU A 1005 -17.99 2.83 37.21
N ALA A 1006 -17.50 2.64 38.43
CA ALA A 1006 -17.69 3.59 39.52
C ALA A 1006 -16.92 4.89 39.21
N ALA A 1007 -17.56 6.02 39.49
CA ALA A 1007 -16.95 7.34 39.35
C ALA A 1007 -17.17 8.14 40.64
N GLU A 1008 -16.09 8.39 41.38
CA GLU A 1008 -16.14 9.16 42.63
C GLU A 1008 -15.49 10.52 42.42
N ARG A 1009 -16.29 11.60 42.49
CA ARG A 1009 -15.83 12.98 42.25
C ARG A 1009 -15.05 13.15 40.93
N GLY A 1010 -15.43 12.37 39.90
CA GLY A 1010 -14.79 12.37 38.58
C GLY A 1010 -13.59 11.43 38.43
N VAL A 1011 -13.18 10.72 39.48
CA VAL A 1011 -12.12 9.70 39.44
C VAL A 1011 -12.71 8.37 39.01
N ILE A 1012 -12.15 7.78 37.96
CA ILE A 1012 -12.54 6.49 37.40
C ILE A 1012 -11.30 5.60 37.37
N SER A 1013 -11.35 4.45 38.04
CA SER A 1013 -10.20 3.55 38.18
C SER A 1013 -10.50 2.15 37.65
N PHE A 1014 -9.60 1.59 36.84
CA PHE A 1014 -9.76 0.27 36.23
C PHE A 1014 -8.40 -0.32 35.79
N PRO A 1015 -8.29 -1.66 35.72
CA PRO A 1015 -7.12 -2.30 35.12
C PRO A 1015 -7.08 -2.04 33.61
N LEU A 1016 -5.90 -1.66 33.09
CA LEU A 1016 -5.67 -1.45 31.66
C LEU A 1016 -4.40 -2.18 31.21
N GLN A 1017 -4.52 -3.05 30.21
CA GLN A 1017 -3.39 -3.79 29.66
C GLN A 1017 -2.49 -2.89 28.82
N SER A 1018 -1.26 -3.33 28.59
CA SER A 1018 -0.32 -2.73 27.64
C SER A 1018 -0.94 -2.70 26.23
N LEU A 1019 -0.84 -1.58 25.52
CA LEU A 1019 -1.46 -1.33 24.19
C LEU A 1019 -2.96 -1.65 24.12
N ALA A 1020 -3.69 -1.42 25.21
CA ALA A 1020 -5.14 -1.56 25.27
C ALA A 1020 -5.82 -0.21 25.46
N PHE A 1021 -7.10 -0.14 25.06
CA PHE A 1021 -7.93 1.04 25.23
C PHE A 1021 -9.27 0.72 25.89
N ARG A 1022 -9.91 1.78 26.40
CA ARG A 1022 -11.27 1.84 26.93
C ARG A 1022 -11.98 3.03 26.30
N MET A 1023 -13.27 2.91 26.03
CA MET A 1023 -14.06 4.01 25.46
C MET A 1023 -15.26 4.29 26.37
N LEU A 1024 -15.11 5.29 27.23
CA LEU A 1024 -15.98 5.55 28.36
C LEU A 1024 -17.06 6.57 27.99
N LEU A 1025 -18.33 6.18 28.05
CA LEU A 1025 -19.45 7.09 27.93
C LEU A 1025 -19.82 7.61 29.33
N VAL A 1026 -19.59 8.91 29.54
CA VAL A 1026 -19.89 9.63 30.79
C VAL A 1026 -21.16 10.43 30.62
N ARG A 1027 -22.18 10.12 31.42
CA ARG A 1027 -23.50 10.76 31.38
C ARG A 1027 -23.87 11.37 32.74
N PRO A 1028 -24.66 12.46 32.77
CA PRO A 1028 -25.33 12.89 33.98
C PRO A 1028 -26.14 11.73 34.57
N SER A 1029 -26.10 11.54 35.88
CA SER A 1029 -27.08 10.69 36.55
C SER A 1029 -28.48 11.27 36.31
N GLN A 1030 -29.40 10.47 35.77
CA GLN A 1030 -30.80 10.88 35.73
C GLN A 1030 -31.30 10.97 37.18
N ARG A 1031 -31.96 12.09 37.52
CA ARG A 1031 -32.64 12.22 38.82
C ARG A 1031 -33.91 11.39 38.85
#